data_AF-A0AA39W6G2-F1
#
_entry.id   AF-A0AA39W6G2-F1
#
_cell.length_a   1.000
_cell.length_b   1.000
_cell.length_c   1.000
_cell.angle_alpha   90.00
_cell.angle_beta   90.00
_cell.angle_gamma   90.00
#
_symmetry.space_group_name_H-M   'P 1'
#
loop_
_entity.id
_entity.type
_entity.pdbx_description
1 polymer ?
#
loop_
_entity_poly.entity_id
_entity_poly.type
_entity_poly.pdbx_seq_one_letter_code
_entity_poly.pdbx_strand_id
1 'polypeptide(L)'
;MENNPGSNSFKLIDSLYSAAADGNIDKFQEHAGVLDQILTPNGNTILHIHITARPPSKSVLLEKGDFVCEILGMRPDLLWKDNQKGETLLHMAARHGHFDVAKYLLEECKKIPYRNYHDDQELGITPTRRMLQMTSHKAKDTALHEAVRYNHVDVVQLLTKADCQVPYDANSACETPLYLAAERGYAEVLKKILSTCIISPADHGPYDRTALHVAVIRNDEDMVKTLLEAGERFHNNKHELQDQQGWTPLHFAAYLGYIEIFKMLLNVKDTSVAYKADKEGKTALHVAAGVGKVNIMKELISKCPSCCELVDKKGRNVLHFALESGNKKAVKLVLENPRLGNLINEKDENGNTPFLHAASIGYYHMRHRKVDMQVFNHQNHNAKDIILGNNTASLGLEIIRDRLVWLEKNRNCSPGRHMKVYENDSIGEGMDKGNTVRSKSIEDEKVEDEGKMSSESNDGKRKDRSISNTMVKPRENELVAATLIATVTFAAGFTVPGGFVADKGPDQGAAILTRNTAFGTFVILNTMAMYFSCQAVLHNLYASCFGHVLNSRILFEQWRFRHILIAFAMSAMVGAFLSGTYAVLHNNKNLAISACVVPFVVFTFIQFTGMVLNLFVLLFLVSVMNFPAVSEAKIRRYKWELKYEYKSPDCFKKLVITINGRTPGPTIVAEQGDTIIVELKNSLWTENTAIHWHGIRQIGTPWFDGTEGVTQCPIVPGETFVYRFVVDRPGTYLYHAHYGMQREAGLYGSIRVSLPAGVSEPFAYDDDRSIILMDWYHKSAYEQAAGLVSIPFQWVGEPQSILINGKGKFNCSSLASPSLNVSTVCNVSNPECTPYALTVIPGKTYRLRISSLTALSALSFQLEGHNMTVVEADGHYVEPFVVQNLFIYSGETYSVLIKTDQDPSRNYWATTTVVSRRPVTPPGLAFLNYYPNHPRRYPPTIPPPGPVWDDVSLRVNQSLAIKARQGIITPPPPQTTDRMIVLLNTQNRFNGFVRWSVNNVSFNLPHTPYLIALKQNLLHAFDQTPPPDGYDFKNYDIFSVQSNKNATTSNGIYRLDFNSTVDIILQNANTMNENNSETHPWHLHGHDFWVLGYGPGKFDIYNDPKKFNLVDPIMKNTVPVHTYGWTALRFRADNPGVWAFHCHIESHFFMGMGLVFEEGIEKVGKLPSSIMGCVHRP
;
A
#
# COMPACT_ATOMS: atom_id res chain seq x y z
N MET A 1 -7.71 52.58 -40.69
CA MET A 1 -8.37 51.79 -39.63
C MET A 1 -7.63 50.48 -39.55
N GLU A 2 -7.22 50.05 -38.36
CA GLU A 2 -6.12 49.09 -38.22
C GLU A 2 -6.62 47.64 -38.23
N ASN A 3 -5.95 46.80 -39.01
CA ASN A 3 -6.14 45.35 -38.96
C ASN A 3 -5.44 44.81 -37.72
N ASN A 4 -6.21 44.40 -36.70
CA ASN A 4 -5.69 43.65 -35.56
C ASN A 4 -5.83 42.14 -35.82
N PRO A 5 -4.77 41.42 -36.24
CA PRO A 5 -4.88 40.06 -36.77
C PRO A 5 -5.40 39.04 -35.75
N GLY A 6 -5.26 39.30 -34.45
CA GLY A 6 -5.82 38.45 -33.40
C GLY A 6 -7.35 38.44 -33.37
N SER A 7 -8.05 39.44 -33.91
CA SER A 7 -9.52 39.52 -33.79
C SER A 7 -10.28 38.52 -34.65
N ASN A 8 -9.68 38.00 -35.73
CA ASN A 8 -10.36 37.09 -36.66
C ASN A 8 -10.17 35.60 -36.31
N SER A 9 -9.07 35.23 -35.64
CA SER A 9 -8.84 33.83 -35.23
C SER A 9 -9.82 33.35 -34.16
N PHE A 10 -10.07 34.16 -33.12
CA PHE A 10 -11.03 33.82 -32.07
C PHE A 10 -12.45 33.64 -32.62
N LYS A 11 -12.94 34.56 -33.48
CA LYS A 11 -14.25 34.45 -34.12
C LYS A 11 -14.40 33.18 -34.99
N LEU A 12 -13.34 32.76 -35.66
CA LEU A 12 -13.33 31.51 -36.44
C LEU A 12 -13.44 30.30 -35.52
N ILE A 13 -12.65 30.27 -34.44
CA ILE A 13 -12.65 29.20 -33.43
C ILE A 13 -14.01 29.07 -32.73
N ASP A 14 -14.62 30.18 -32.30
CA ASP A 14 -15.95 30.17 -31.68
C ASP A 14 -17.05 29.68 -32.64
N SER A 15 -16.94 30.02 -33.94
CA SER A 15 -17.85 29.47 -34.96
C SER A 15 -17.66 27.97 -35.18
N LEU A 16 -16.46 27.42 -34.96
CA LEU A 16 -16.22 25.98 -35.03
C LEU A 16 -16.77 25.27 -33.78
N TYR A 17 -16.67 25.86 -32.58
CA TYR A 17 -17.31 25.27 -31.39
C TYR A 17 -18.84 25.26 -31.49
N SER A 18 -19.45 26.30 -32.07
CA SER A 18 -20.89 26.30 -32.37
C SER A 18 -21.24 25.20 -33.39
N ALA A 19 -20.50 25.11 -34.51
CA ALA A 19 -20.72 24.07 -35.52
C ALA A 19 -20.55 22.64 -34.97
N ALA A 20 -19.65 22.42 -34.01
CA ALA A 20 -19.50 21.13 -33.34
C ALA A 20 -20.71 20.80 -32.44
N ALA A 21 -21.22 21.77 -31.68
CA ALA A 21 -22.42 21.62 -30.87
C ALA A 21 -23.66 21.30 -31.75
N ASP A 22 -23.80 22.01 -32.87
CA ASP A 22 -24.89 21.83 -33.85
C ASP A 22 -24.74 20.54 -34.70
N GLY A 23 -23.57 19.89 -34.67
CA GLY A 23 -23.27 18.69 -35.49
C GLY A 23 -23.06 18.97 -36.99
N ASN A 24 -22.72 20.21 -37.36
CA ASN A 24 -22.50 20.62 -38.74
C ASN A 24 -21.14 20.13 -39.25
N ILE A 25 -21.13 19.01 -39.98
CA ILE A 25 -19.93 18.33 -40.49
C ILE A 25 -19.19 19.12 -41.57
N ASP A 26 -19.89 19.92 -42.38
CA ASP A 26 -19.31 20.61 -43.54
C ASP A 26 -18.19 21.58 -43.15
N LYS A 27 -18.33 22.24 -41.98
CA LYS A 27 -17.32 23.14 -41.40
C LYS A 27 -16.02 22.45 -40.99
N PHE A 28 -15.95 21.12 -40.99
CA PHE A 28 -14.77 20.36 -40.56
C PHE A 28 -14.05 19.62 -41.70
N GLN A 29 -14.66 19.53 -42.88
CA GLN A 29 -14.05 18.85 -44.05
C GLN A 29 -12.73 19.53 -44.45
N GLU A 30 -12.69 20.86 -44.48
CA GLU A 30 -11.49 21.66 -44.75
C GLU A 30 -10.46 21.64 -43.59
N HIS A 31 -10.79 21.01 -42.46
CA HIS A 31 -9.98 21.01 -41.23
C HIS A 31 -9.59 19.60 -40.74
N ALA A 32 -9.88 18.55 -41.53
CA ALA A 32 -9.62 17.15 -41.19
C ALA A 32 -8.18 16.86 -40.71
N GLY A 33 -7.19 17.57 -41.26
CA GLY A 33 -5.77 17.45 -40.88
C GLY A 33 -5.42 17.97 -39.47
N VAL A 34 -6.29 18.77 -38.82
CA VAL A 34 -5.99 19.47 -37.55
C VAL A 34 -7.09 19.36 -36.49
N LEU A 35 -8.06 18.45 -36.66
CA LEU A 35 -9.19 18.28 -35.71
C LEU A 35 -8.75 17.97 -34.27
N ASP A 36 -7.56 17.38 -34.10
CA ASP A 36 -6.96 17.12 -32.79
C ASP A 36 -6.36 18.37 -32.11
N GLN A 37 -6.17 19.46 -32.86
CA GLN A 37 -5.62 20.75 -32.38
C GLN A 37 -6.74 21.76 -32.06
N ILE A 38 -7.96 21.52 -32.53
CA ILE A 38 -9.16 22.34 -32.23
C ILE A 38 -9.69 21.94 -30.84
N LEU A 39 -9.09 22.56 -29.81
CA LEU A 39 -9.36 22.28 -28.39
C LEU A 39 -9.81 23.55 -27.65
N THR A 40 -10.90 23.45 -26.89
CA THR A 40 -11.32 24.54 -25.97
C THR A 40 -10.25 24.82 -24.90
N PRO A 41 -10.33 25.95 -24.16
CA PRO A 41 -9.42 26.22 -23.04
C PRO A 41 -9.38 25.14 -21.94
N ASN A 42 -10.39 24.26 -21.86
CA ASN A 42 -10.45 23.11 -20.95
C ASN A 42 -9.95 21.78 -21.59
N GLY A 43 -9.42 21.82 -22.81
CA GLY A 43 -8.97 20.65 -23.56
C GLY A 43 -10.06 19.83 -24.25
N ASN A 44 -11.34 20.21 -24.18
CA ASN A 44 -12.41 19.51 -24.89
C ASN A 44 -12.18 19.54 -26.41
N THR A 45 -12.16 18.38 -27.06
CA THR A 45 -12.22 18.25 -28.53
C THR A 45 -13.62 18.57 -29.06
N ILE A 46 -13.76 18.78 -30.37
CA ILE A 46 -15.06 18.96 -31.02
C ILE A 46 -16.06 17.82 -30.75
N LEU A 47 -15.60 16.59 -30.54
CA LEU A 47 -16.45 15.46 -30.16
C LEU A 47 -16.94 15.56 -28.70
N HIS A 48 -16.13 16.08 -27.77
CA HIS A 48 -16.59 16.35 -26.41
C HIS A 48 -17.69 17.43 -26.42
N ILE A 49 -17.51 18.50 -27.22
CA ILE A 49 -18.52 19.56 -27.38
C ILE A 49 -19.82 18.97 -27.93
N HIS A 50 -19.74 18.19 -29.02
CA HIS A 50 -20.92 17.57 -29.62
C HIS A 50 -21.65 16.65 -28.64
N ILE A 51 -20.95 15.73 -27.96
CA ILE A 51 -21.57 14.79 -27.02
C ILE A 51 -22.19 15.51 -25.82
N THR A 52 -21.64 16.63 -25.35
CA THR A 52 -22.25 17.44 -24.28
C THR A 52 -23.46 18.27 -24.76
N ALA A 53 -23.51 18.66 -26.03
CA ALA A 53 -24.61 19.43 -26.62
C ALA A 53 -25.77 18.57 -27.16
N ARG A 54 -25.49 17.32 -27.55
CA ARG A 54 -26.44 16.36 -28.14
C ARG A 54 -27.62 16.11 -27.20
N PRO A 55 -28.89 16.17 -27.67
CA PRO A 55 -30.04 15.81 -26.86
C PRO A 55 -30.04 14.31 -26.51
N PRO A 56 -30.62 13.89 -25.37
CA PRO A 56 -30.62 12.48 -24.94
C PRO A 56 -31.36 11.58 -25.95
N SER A 57 -30.63 10.67 -26.56
CA SER A 57 -31.08 9.80 -27.66
C SER A 57 -31.79 8.54 -27.12
N LYS A 58 -33.02 8.28 -27.57
CA LYS A 58 -33.75 7.04 -27.23
C LYS A 58 -33.46 5.93 -28.25
N SER A 59 -32.40 5.18 -27.98
CA SER A 59 -32.11 3.84 -28.55
C SER A 59 -32.13 3.67 -30.08
N VAL A 60 -31.96 4.76 -30.85
CA VAL A 60 -31.61 4.67 -32.28
C VAL A 60 -30.09 4.45 -32.35
N LEU A 61 -29.62 3.53 -33.20
CA LEU A 61 -28.18 3.34 -33.43
C LEU A 61 -27.63 4.48 -34.29
N LEU A 62 -26.37 4.86 -34.11
CA LEU A 62 -25.73 5.85 -34.98
C LEU A 62 -25.76 5.37 -36.43
N GLU A 63 -26.38 6.15 -37.31
CA GLU A 63 -26.40 5.88 -38.74
C GLU A 63 -25.14 6.43 -39.43
N LYS A 64 -24.83 5.90 -40.62
CA LYS A 64 -23.68 6.34 -41.40
C LYS A 64 -23.95 7.76 -41.93
N GLY A 65 -23.17 8.74 -41.45
CA GLY A 65 -23.44 10.17 -41.60
C GLY A 65 -23.65 10.92 -40.28
N ASP A 66 -23.73 10.25 -39.12
CA ASP A 66 -23.71 10.92 -37.81
C ASP A 66 -22.36 11.62 -37.58
N PHE A 67 -22.39 12.84 -37.03
CA PHE A 67 -21.21 13.67 -36.76
C PHE A 67 -20.11 12.94 -35.97
N VAL A 68 -20.47 12.08 -35.01
CA VAL A 68 -19.51 11.28 -34.24
C VAL A 68 -18.81 10.24 -35.12
N CYS A 69 -19.55 9.61 -36.03
CA CYS A 69 -19.01 8.62 -36.97
C CYS A 69 -18.12 9.26 -38.03
N GLU A 70 -18.56 10.38 -38.63
CA GLU A 70 -17.78 11.07 -39.68
C GLU A 70 -16.48 11.68 -39.13
N ILE A 71 -16.51 12.35 -37.97
CA ILE A 71 -15.31 12.94 -37.37
C ILE A 71 -14.31 11.86 -36.90
N LEU A 72 -14.77 10.72 -36.34
CA LEU A 72 -13.89 9.59 -36.03
C LEU A 72 -13.40 8.86 -37.28
N GLY A 73 -14.17 8.85 -38.37
CA GLY A 73 -13.74 8.39 -39.68
C GLY A 73 -12.64 9.27 -40.29
N MET A 74 -12.74 10.60 -40.11
CA MET A 74 -11.69 11.55 -40.51
C MET A 74 -10.42 11.40 -39.65
N ARG A 75 -10.56 11.30 -38.32
CA ARG A 75 -9.42 11.20 -37.38
C ARG A 75 -9.70 10.21 -36.22
N PRO A 76 -9.35 8.92 -36.40
CA PRO A 76 -9.53 7.89 -35.37
C PRO A 76 -8.79 8.15 -34.05
N ASP A 77 -7.70 8.92 -34.08
CA ASP A 77 -6.88 9.29 -32.91
C ASP A 77 -7.72 9.92 -31.77
N LEU A 78 -8.79 10.64 -32.14
CA LEU A 78 -9.70 11.33 -31.22
C LEU A 78 -10.46 10.37 -30.29
N LEU A 79 -10.56 9.08 -30.64
CA LEU A 79 -11.18 8.04 -29.80
C LEU A 79 -10.53 7.96 -28.41
N TRP A 80 -9.21 8.14 -28.35
CA TRP A 80 -8.40 7.99 -27.14
C TRP A 80 -8.09 9.31 -26.42
N LYS A 81 -8.46 10.44 -27.03
CA LYS A 81 -8.14 11.77 -26.51
C LYS A 81 -9.11 12.18 -25.40
N ASP A 82 -8.56 12.68 -24.32
CA ASP A 82 -9.25 13.22 -23.16
C ASP A 82 -9.17 14.76 -23.11
N ASN A 83 -9.96 15.35 -22.21
CA ASN A 83 -9.83 16.77 -21.85
C ASN A 83 -8.87 16.97 -20.66
N GLN A 84 -8.65 18.21 -20.21
CA GLN A 84 -7.73 18.50 -19.09
C GLN A 84 -8.11 17.81 -17.77
N LYS A 85 -9.37 17.40 -17.60
CA LYS A 85 -9.84 16.64 -16.43
C LYS A 85 -9.60 15.13 -16.54
N GLY A 86 -9.05 14.63 -17.65
CA GLY A 86 -8.89 13.20 -17.94
C GLY A 86 -10.19 12.52 -18.36
N GLU A 87 -11.21 13.30 -18.73
CA GLU A 87 -12.49 12.76 -19.17
C GLU A 87 -12.41 12.43 -20.67
N THR A 88 -12.73 11.19 -21.06
CA THR A 88 -12.76 10.76 -22.47
C THR A 88 -14.17 10.89 -23.08
N LEU A 89 -14.29 10.68 -24.39
CA LEU A 89 -15.58 10.57 -25.09
C LEU A 89 -16.54 9.56 -24.44
N LEU A 90 -16.02 8.44 -23.92
CA LEU A 90 -16.85 7.44 -23.24
C LEU A 90 -17.34 7.93 -21.85
N HIS A 91 -16.57 8.79 -21.16
CA HIS A 91 -17.04 9.45 -19.94
C HIS A 91 -18.16 10.45 -20.24
N MET A 92 -18.06 11.22 -21.34
CA MET A 92 -19.14 12.13 -21.76
C MET A 92 -20.40 11.35 -22.13
N ALA A 93 -20.27 10.32 -22.97
CA ALA A 93 -21.40 9.48 -23.36
C ALA A 93 -22.07 8.81 -22.16
N ALA A 94 -21.29 8.34 -21.19
CA ALA A 94 -21.79 7.73 -19.96
C ALA A 94 -22.45 8.72 -18.99
N ARG A 95 -21.92 9.94 -18.85
CA ARG A 95 -22.49 11.00 -18.01
C ARG A 95 -23.85 11.49 -18.53
N HIS A 96 -23.98 11.63 -19.85
CA HIS A 96 -25.16 12.19 -20.51
C HIS A 96 -26.19 11.13 -20.97
N GLY A 97 -25.87 9.83 -20.89
CA GLY A 97 -26.80 8.75 -21.23
C GLY A 97 -26.86 8.39 -22.71
N HIS A 98 -25.83 8.74 -23.49
CA HIS A 98 -25.77 8.44 -24.92
C HIS A 98 -25.36 6.98 -25.17
N PHE A 99 -26.31 6.06 -25.00
CA PHE A 99 -26.13 4.63 -25.29
C PHE A 99 -25.67 4.37 -26.74
N ASP A 100 -26.18 5.16 -27.69
CA ASP A 100 -25.81 5.14 -29.11
C ASP A 100 -24.32 5.41 -29.32
N VAL A 101 -23.83 6.52 -28.74
CA VAL A 101 -22.42 6.92 -28.78
C VAL A 101 -21.54 5.94 -27.99
N ALA A 102 -21.93 5.59 -26.77
CA ALA A 102 -21.15 4.67 -25.93
C ALA A 102 -20.99 3.29 -26.59
N LYS A 103 -22.03 2.80 -27.30
CA LYS A 103 -21.95 1.54 -28.02
C LYS A 103 -21.00 1.64 -29.21
N TYR A 104 -21.09 2.71 -30.01
CA TYR A 104 -20.23 2.93 -31.16
C TYR A 104 -18.75 2.99 -30.75
N LEU A 105 -18.39 3.78 -29.73
CA LEU A 105 -17.02 3.88 -29.21
C LEU A 105 -16.46 2.50 -28.82
N LEU A 106 -17.27 1.65 -28.15
CA LEU A 106 -16.89 0.29 -27.77
C LEU A 106 -16.87 -0.71 -28.94
N GLU A 107 -17.46 -0.37 -30.09
CA GLU A 107 -17.38 -1.16 -31.32
C GLU A 107 -16.18 -0.74 -32.18
N GLU A 108 -15.81 0.54 -32.20
CA GLU A 108 -14.52 0.99 -32.76
C GLU A 108 -13.33 0.40 -32.00
N CYS A 109 -13.38 0.36 -30.66
CA CYS A 109 -12.36 -0.34 -29.85
C CYS A 109 -12.22 -1.83 -30.16
N LYS A 110 -13.23 -2.48 -30.76
CA LYS A 110 -13.16 -3.90 -31.20
C LYS A 110 -12.64 -4.05 -32.64
N LYS A 111 -12.77 -3.01 -33.47
CA LYS A 111 -12.19 -2.97 -34.83
C LYS A 111 -10.69 -2.71 -34.79
N ILE A 112 -10.20 -1.95 -33.80
CA ILE A 112 -8.77 -1.73 -33.58
C ILE A 112 -8.09 -3.08 -33.29
N PRO A 113 -7.11 -3.51 -34.10
CA PRO A 113 -6.39 -4.74 -33.83
C PRO A 113 -5.67 -4.65 -32.49
N TYR A 114 -5.71 -5.74 -31.70
CA TYR A 114 -4.97 -5.92 -30.42
C TYR A 114 -3.46 -5.60 -30.49
N ARG A 115 -2.95 -5.44 -31.72
CA ARG A 115 -1.57 -5.13 -32.06
C ARG A 115 -1.18 -3.66 -31.83
N ASN A 116 -2.02 -2.67 -32.12
CA ASN A 116 -1.58 -1.27 -32.34
C ASN A 116 -1.12 -0.47 -31.11
N TYR A 117 -1.00 -1.05 -29.91
CA TYR A 117 -0.55 -0.37 -28.69
C TYR A 117 0.50 -1.20 -27.94
N HIS A 118 1.57 -0.55 -27.46
CA HIS A 118 2.82 -1.21 -27.08
C HIS A 118 3.12 -1.30 -25.58
N ASP A 119 2.55 -0.44 -24.73
CA ASP A 119 2.77 -0.55 -23.27
C ASP A 119 2.04 -1.75 -22.66
N ASP A 120 0.72 -1.87 -22.90
CA ASP A 120 -0.17 -2.78 -22.17
C ASP A 120 -0.08 -4.27 -22.55
N GLN A 121 0.80 -4.65 -23.48
CA GLN A 121 0.89 -6.05 -23.96
C GLN A 121 1.39 -7.03 -22.89
N GLU A 122 2.02 -6.56 -21.82
CA GLU A 122 2.35 -7.37 -20.63
C GLU A 122 1.11 -7.73 -19.77
N LEU A 123 -0.02 -7.04 -19.94
CA LEU A 123 -1.21 -7.18 -19.09
C LEU A 123 -2.37 -7.94 -19.74
N GLY A 124 -2.30 -8.26 -21.04
CA GLY A 124 -3.38 -8.97 -21.75
C GLY A 124 -4.63 -8.12 -22.04
N ILE A 125 -4.52 -6.79 -21.93
CA ILE A 125 -5.65 -5.85 -21.96
C ILE A 125 -6.07 -5.58 -23.41
N THR A 126 -7.35 -5.81 -23.73
CA THR A 126 -7.91 -5.44 -25.04
C THR A 126 -8.14 -3.92 -25.13
N PRO A 127 -8.21 -3.30 -26.33
CA PRO A 127 -8.49 -1.87 -26.44
C PRO A 127 -9.84 -1.49 -25.79
N THR A 128 -10.84 -2.36 -25.90
CA THR A 128 -12.14 -2.22 -25.18
C THR A 128 -11.93 -2.18 -23.66
N ARG A 129 -11.12 -3.11 -23.12
CA ARG A 129 -10.83 -3.19 -21.68
C ARG A 129 -10.06 -1.96 -21.19
N ARG A 130 -9.06 -1.49 -21.96
CA ARG A 130 -8.34 -0.22 -21.70
C ARG A 130 -9.32 0.95 -21.63
N MET A 131 -10.20 1.11 -22.63
CA MET A 131 -11.19 2.19 -22.66
C MET A 131 -12.14 2.17 -21.44
N LEU A 132 -12.54 0.98 -20.98
CA LEU A 132 -13.35 0.80 -19.77
C LEU A 132 -12.60 1.10 -18.45
N GLN A 133 -11.26 1.02 -18.47
CA GLN A 133 -10.36 1.27 -17.34
C GLN A 133 -9.77 2.69 -17.31
N MET A 134 -9.94 3.51 -18.36
CA MET A 134 -9.54 4.92 -18.34
C MET A 134 -10.33 5.69 -17.26
N THR A 135 -9.68 6.62 -16.60
CA THR A 135 -10.21 7.37 -15.44
C THR A 135 -9.90 8.86 -15.51
N SER A 136 -10.79 9.69 -14.98
CA SER A 136 -10.57 11.13 -14.83
C SER A 136 -9.43 11.46 -13.86
N HIS A 137 -8.56 12.41 -14.22
CA HIS A 137 -7.32 12.73 -13.50
C HIS A 137 -7.49 13.01 -12.00
N LYS A 138 -8.51 13.78 -11.63
CA LYS A 138 -8.73 14.22 -10.24
C LYS A 138 -9.65 13.28 -9.46
N ALA A 139 -10.77 12.90 -10.05
CA ALA A 139 -11.80 12.12 -9.37
C ALA A 139 -11.58 10.60 -9.46
N LYS A 140 -10.75 10.13 -10.42
CA LYS A 140 -10.54 8.71 -10.75
C LYS A 140 -11.81 7.92 -11.09
N ASP A 141 -12.89 8.63 -11.41
CA ASP A 141 -14.08 8.01 -11.97
C ASP A 141 -13.79 7.45 -13.35
N THR A 142 -14.21 6.21 -13.60
CA THR A 142 -14.34 5.62 -14.94
C THR A 142 -15.69 6.01 -15.57
N ALA A 143 -15.87 5.71 -16.86
CA ALA A 143 -17.17 5.81 -17.51
C ALA A 143 -18.30 5.02 -16.78
N LEU A 144 -18.00 3.91 -16.10
CA LEU A 144 -19.02 3.20 -15.32
C LEU A 144 -19.43 3.96 -14.04
N HIS A 145 -18.50 4.66 -13.39
CA HIS A 145 -18.84 5.54 -12.26
C HIS A 145 -19.78 6.66 -12.72
N GLU A 146 -19.53 7.27 -13.87
CA GLU A 146 -20.40 8.30 -14.47
C GLU A 146 -21.79 7.75 -14.80
N ALA A 147 -21.88 6.60 -15.50
CA ALA A 147 -23.17 5.98 -15.84
C ALA A 147 -24.00 5.63 -14.58
N VAL A 148 -23.36 5.13 -13.52
CA VAL A 148 -24.02 4.86 -12.23
C VAL A 148 -24.44 6.16 -11.54
N ARG A 149 -23.55 7.16 -11.47
CA ARG A 149 -23.78 8.45 -10.79
C ARG A 149 -25.02 9.17 -11.30
N TYR A 150 -25.26 9.10 -12.61
CA TYR A 150 -26.40 9.73 -13.30
C TYR A 150 -27.55 8.77 -13.64
N ASN A 151 -27.51 7.53 -13.13
CA ASN A 151 -28.59 6.51 -13.20
C ASN A 151 -28.94 6.02 -14.63
N HIS A 152 -27.96 5.95 -15.54
CA HIS A 152 -28.15 5.49 -16.93
C HIS A 152 -28.06 3.97 -17.04
N VAL A 153 -29.16 3.28 -16.68
CA VAL A 153 -29.25 1.80 -16.55
C VAL A 153 -28.83 1.04 -17.81
N ASP A 154 -29.14 1.57 -18.99
CA ASP A 154 -28.81 1.00 -20.29
C ASP A 154 -27.32 1.13 -20.64
N VAL A 155 -26.71 2.28 -20.33
CA VAL A 155 -25.25 2.45 -20.44
C VAL A 155 -24.51 1.60 -19.40
N VAL A 156 -25.03 1.46 -18.18
CA VAL A 156 -24.50 0.51 -17.18
C VAL A 156 -24.55 -0.92 -17.71
N GLN A 157 -25.67 -1.36 -18.31
CA GLN A 157 -25.78 -2.67 -18.96
C GLN A 157 -24.74 -2.84 -20.07
N LEU A 158 -24.53 -1.81 -20.90
CA LEU A 158 -23.59 -1.85 -22.01
C LEU A 158 -22.15 -1.99 -21.52
N LEU A 159 -21.71 -1.15 -20.58
CA LEU A 159 -20.35 -1.13 -20.04
C LEU A 159 -20.01 -2.43 -19.29
N THR A 160 -20.93 -2.92 -18.43
CA THR A 160 -20.74 -4.18 -17.69
C THR A 160 -20.74 -5.41 -18.59
N LYS A 161 -21.48 -5.38 -19.72
CA LYS A 161 -21.45 -6.45 -20.73
C LYS A 161 -20.23 -6.38 -21.66
N ALA A 162 -19.56 -5.22 -21.78
CA ALA A 162 -18.49 -5.02 -22.74
C ALA A 162 -17.18 -5.74 -22.36
N ASP A 163 -16.81 -5.74 -21.08
CA ASP A 163 -15.83 -6.68 -20.49
C ASP A 163 -16.19 -6.95 -19.03
N CYS A 164 -16.56 -8.19 -18.72
CA CYS A 164 -16.97 -8.63 -17.38
C CYS A 164 -15.78 -9.00 -16.46
N GLN A 165 -14.54 -8.88 -16.94
CA GLN A 165 -13.31 -9.08 -16.16
C GLN A 165 -12.68 -7.76 -15.69
N VAL A 166 -13.27 -6.60 -15.98
CA VAL A 166 -12.86 -5.33 -15.39
C VAL A 166 -13.36 -5.29 -13.93
N PRO A 167 -12.49 -5.16 -12.92
CA PRO A 167 -12.93 -5.14 -11.52
C PRO A 167 -13.70 -3.88 -11.14
N TYR A 168 -13.48 -2.79 -11.90
CA TYR A 168 -13.96 -1.43 -11.67
C TYR A 168 -13.60 -0.95 -10.25
N ASP A 169 -12.29 -0.78 -10.05
CA ASP A 169 -11.68 -0.29 -8.81
C ASP A 169 -12.22 1.09 -8.41
N ALA A 170 -12.10 1.41 -7.13
CA ALA A 170 -12.68 2.62 -6.56
C ALA A 170 -12.06 3.93 -7.06
N ASN A 171 -12.90 4.97 -7.11
CA ASN A 171 -12.53 6.34 -7.42
C ASN A 171 -11.73 7.03 -6.28
N SER A 172 -11.37 8.31 -6.45
CA SER A 172 -10.60 9.09 -5.45
C SER A 172 -11.33 9.32 -4.12
N ALA A 173 -12.64 9.04 -4.03
CA ALA A 173 -13.40 9.05 -2.78
C ALA A 173 -13.50 7.64 -2.14
N CYS A 174 -12.78 6.65 -2.68
CA CYS A 174 -12.86 5.23 -2.35
C CYS A 174 -14.21 4.57 -2.70
N GLU A 175 -15.04 5.18 -3.56
CA GLU A 175 -16.32 4.60 -4.02
C GLU A 175 -16.09 3.67 -5.21
N THR A 176 -16.54 2.42 -5.16
CA THR A 176 -16.71 1.56 -6.35
C THR A 176 -18.07 1.80 -7.03
N PRO A 177 -18.29 1.44 -8.30
CA PRO A 177 -19.59 1.66 -8.95
C PRO A 177 -20.74 0.89 -8.31
N LEU A 178 -20.49 -0.31 -7.76
CA LEU A 178 -21.52 -1.07 -7.04
C LEU A 178 -21.82 -0.45 -5.67
N TYR A 179 -20.81 0.09 -4.98
CA TYR A 179 -21.02 0.88 -3.77
C TYR A 179 -21.83 2.15 -4.08
N LEU A 180 -21.48 2.90 -5.13
CA LEU A 180 -22.17 4.13 -5.52
C LEU A 180 -23.62 3.88 -5.92
N ALA A 181 -23.92 2.76 -6.59
CA ALA A 181 -25.29 2.34 -6.86
C ALA A 181 -26.08 2.07 -5.56
N ALA A 182 -25.45 1.45 -4.56
CA ALA A 182 -26.07 1.20 -3.25
C ALA A 182 -26.23 2.48 -2.41
N GLU A 183 -25.23 3.38 -2.43
CA GLU A 183 -25.26 4.69 -1.76
C GLU A 183 -26.44 5.53 -2.23
N ARG A 184 -26.68 5.58 -3.54
CA ARG A 184 -27.80 6.31 -4.14
C ARG A 184 -29.14 5.58 -4.05
N GLY A 185 -29.14 4.28 -3.76
CA GLY A 185 -30.34 3.44 -3.74
C GLY A 185 -30.87 3.11 -5.14
N TYR A 186 -29.99 3.00 -6.13
CA TYR A 186 -30.34 2.64 -7.49
C TYR A 186 -30.43 1.12 -7.63
N ALA A 187 -31.44 0.50 -7.02
CA ALA A 187 -31.62 -0.95 -6.95
C ALA A 187 -31.56 -1.65 -8.33
N GLU A 188 -32.15 -1.06 -9.37
CA GLU A 188 -32.09 -1.62 -10.73
C GLU A 188 -30.70 -1.52 -11.37
N VAL A 189 -29.93 -0.46 -11.10
CA VAL A 189 -28.51 -0.34 -11.50
C VAL A 189 -27.67 -1.40 -10.79
N LEU A 190 -27.88 -1.58 -9.48
CA LEU A 190 -27.22 -2.59 -8.65
C LEU A 190 -27.52 -4.01 -9.16
N LYS A 191 -28.79 -4.35 -9.39
CA LYS A 191 -29.21 -5.61 -10.02
C LYS A 191 -28.56 -5.79 -11.38
N LYS A 192 -28.36 -4.72 -12.16
CA LYS A 192 -27.77 -4.81 -13.49
C LYS A 192 -26.28 -5.11 -13.47
N ILE A 193 -25.52 -4.46 -12.59
CA ILE A 193 -24.10 -4.76 -12.35
C ILE A 193 -23.95 -6.23 -11.89
N LEU A 194 -24.80 -6.68 -10.97
CA LEU A 194 -24.74 -8.03 -10.40
C LEU A 194 -25.25 -9.14 -11.33
N SER A 195 -26.14 -8.86 -12.28
CA SER A 195 -26.69 -9.87 -13.21
C SER A 195 -25.89 -10.02 -14.51
N THR A 196 -25.11 -9.01 -14.90
CA THR A 196 -24.44 -8.98 -16.21
C THR A 196 -23.08 -9.70 -16.21
N CYS A 197 -22.44 -9.87 -15.05
CA CYS A 197 -21.09 -10.46 -14.91
C CYS A 197 -21.07 -11.82 -14.19
N ILE A 198 -20.19 -12.73 -14.62
CA ILE A 198 -19.95 -14.04 -13.96
C ILE A 198 -18.93 -13.90 -12.81
N ILE A 199 -18.10 -12.87 -12.84
CA ILE A 199 -17.14 -12.52 -11.78
C ILE A 199 -17.80 -11.53 -10.80
N SER A 200 -17.46 -11.63 -9.51
CA SER A 200 -17.92 -10.66 -8.51
C SER A 200 -17.29 -9.28 -8.77
N PRO A 201 -18.09 -8.21 -8.90
CA PRO A 201 -17.57 -6.85 -8.94
C PRO A 201 -16.97 -6.42 -7.60
N ALA A 202 -16.11 -5.40 -7.64
CA ALA A 202 -15.70 -4.68 -6.45
C ALA A 202 -16.89 -3.89 -5.87
N ASP A 203 -17.01 -3.89 -4.54
CA ASP A 203 -18.16 -3.31 -3.81
C ASP A 203 -17.75 -2.51 -2.56
N HIS A 204 -16.46 -2.18 -2.43
CA HIS A 204 -15.94 -1.39 -1.32
C HIS A 204 -16.19 0.12 -1.50
N GLY A 205 -16.06 0.85 -0.40
CA GLY A 205 -16.45 2.24 -0.24
C GLY A 205 -15.64 2.98 0.83
N PRO A 206 -15.94 4.28 1.06
CA PRO A 206 -15.52 5.03 2.23
C PRO A 206 -15.63 4.24 3.56
N TYR A 207 -14.64 4.44 4.44
CA TYR A 207 -14.57 3.84 5.78
C TYR A 207 -14.56 2.29 5.78
N ASP A 208 -14.04 1.68 4.72
CA ASP A 208 -13.99 0.23 4.48
C ASP A 208 -15.39 -0.44 4.42
N ARG A 209 -16.45 0.36 4.22
CA ARG A 209 -17.83 -0.13 4.11
C ARG A 209 -18.13 -0.69 2.73
N THR A 210 -18.79 -1.83 2.68
CA THR A 210 -19.25 -2.43 1.40
C THR A 210 -20.64 -1.96 1.01
N ALA A 211 -21.03 -2.20 -0.25
CA ALA A 211 -22.40 -1.98 -0.74
C ALA A 211 -23.46 -2.63 0.17
N LEU A 212 -23.17 -3.79 0.77
CA LEU A 212 -24.06 -4.47 1.73
C LEU A 212 -24.21 -3.70 3.05
N HIS A 213 -23.15 -3.08 3.57
CA HIS A 213 -23.27 -2.19 4.73
C HIS A 213 -24.22 -1.02 4.44
N VAL A 214 -24.11 -0.43 3.25
CA VAL A 214 -24.92 0.73 2.86
C VAL A 214 -26.37 0.35 2.58
N ALA A 215 -26.62 -0.78 1.94
CA ALA A 215 -27.99 -1.31 1.77
C ALA A 215 -28.69 -1.55 3.12
N VAL A 216 -27.98 -2.09 4.11
CA VAL A 216 -28.48 -2.23 5.49
C VAL A 216 -28.73 -0.88 6.15
N ILE A 217 -27.80 0.08 6.06
CA ILE A 217 -27.95 1.43 6.63
C ILE A 217 -29.16 2.17 6.03
N ARG A 218 -29.44 1.94 4.74
CA ARG A 218 -30.60 2.50 4.01
C ARG A 218 -31.94 1.79 4.28
N ASN A 219 -31.94 0.67 5.02
CA ASN A 219 -33.10 -0.24 5.18
C ASN A 219 -33.67 -0.72 3.83
N ASP A 220 -32.81 -1.08 2.87
CA ASP A 220 -33.23 -1.54 1.55
C ASP A 220 -33.20 -3.08 1.47
N GLU A 221 -34.33 -3.71 1.82
CA GLU A 221 -34.47 -5.17 1.86
C GLU A 221 -34.23 -5.83 0.49
N ASP A 222 -34.62 -5.20 -0.61
CA ASP A 222 -34.46 -5.74 -1.97
C ASP A 222 -32.98 -5.68 -2.43
N MET A 223 -32.27 -4.59 -2.13
CA MET A 223 -30.82 -4.53 -2.36
C MET A 223 -30.03 -5.45 -1.42
N VAL A 224 -30.40 -5.56 -0.13
CA VAL A 224 -29.77 -6.53 0.80
C VAL A 224 -29.97 -7.96 0.29
N LYS A 225 -31.19 -8.32 -0.13
CA LYS A 225 -31.48 -9.63 -0.72
C LYS A 225 -30.63 -9.88 -1.97
N THR A 226 -30.65 -8.96 -2.92
CA THR A 226 -29.90 -9.07 -4.18
C THR A 226 -28.39 -9.23 -3.94
N LEU A 227 -27.83 -8.52 -2.96
CA LEU A 227 -26.41 -8.62 -2.58
C LEU A 227 -26.07 -9.94 -1.88
N LEU A 228 -26.96 -10.49 -1.04
CA LEU A 228 -26.76 -11.79 -0.41
C LEU A 228 -26.87 -12.95 -1.40
N GLU A 229 -27.88 -12.92 -2.29
CA GLU A 229 -28.04 -13.90 -3.38
C GLU A 229 -26.84 -13.86 -4.35
N ALA A 230 -26.31 -12.68 -4.65
CA ALA A 230 -25.08 -12.54 -5.42
C ALA A 230 -23.84 -13.06 -4.66
N GLY A 231 -23.75 -12.82 -3.35
CA GLY A 231 -22.67 -13.34 -2.50
C GLY A 231 -22.61 -14.87 -2.46
N GLU A 232 -23.77 -15.55 -2.37
CA GLU A 232 -23.83 -17.00 -2.54
C GLU A 232 -23.41 -17.42 -3.96
N ARG A 233 -23.90 -16.74 -5.01
CA ARG A 233 -23.60 -17.06 -6.42
C ARG A 233 -22.12 -16.92 -6.78
N PHE A 234 -21.41 -15.98 -6.15
CA PHE A 234 -19.97 -15.75 -6.36
C PHE A 234 -19.08 -16.43 -5.30
N HIS A 235 -19.66 -17.22 -4.38
CA HIS A 235 -18.96 -17.86 -3.26
C HIS A 235 -18.10 -16.91 -2.41
N ASN A 236 -18.58 -15.67 -2.19
CA ASN A 236 -17.90 -14.70 -1.35
C ASN A 236 -18.81 -14.15 -0.23
N ASN A 237 -18.61 -14.66 0.98
CA ASN A 237 -19.39 -14.33 2.18
C ASN A 237 -19.10 -12.92 2.72
N LYS A 238 -19.43 -11.87 1.94
CA LYS A 238 -19.17 -10.47 2.28
C LYS A 238 -19.97 -9.95 3.49
N HIS A 239 -20.89 -10.74 4.03
CA HIS A 239 -21.68 -10.42 5.23
C HIS A 239 -20.86 -10.46 6.54
N GLU A 240 -19.69 -11.12 6.54
CA GLU A 240 -18.73 -11.11 7.66
C GLU A 240 -17.76 -9.91 7.65
N LEU A 241 -17.67 -9.17 6.54
CA LEU A 241 -16.70 -8.07 6.41
C LEU A 241 -17.00 -6.95 7.41
N GLN A 242 -15.94 -6.32 7.91
CA GLN A 242 -15.98 -5.31 8.96
C GLN A 242 -15.48 -3.96 8.44
N ASP A 243 -16.17 -2.88 8.82
CA ASP A 243 -15.77 -1.50 8.50
C ASP A 243 -14.62 -0.99 9.38
N GLN A 244 -14.22 0.28 9.22
CA GLN A 244 -13.14 0.90 10.00
C GLN A 244 -13.38 0.94 11.52
N GLN A 245 -14.58 0.69 12.03
CA GLN A 245 -14.87 0.55 13.46
C GLN A 245 -14.91 -0.92 13.91
N GLY A 246 -14.82 -1.86 12.97
CA GLY A 246 -15.01 -3.29 13.22
C GLY A 246 -16.47 -3.74 13.05
N TRP A 247 -17.36 -2.90 12.53
CA TRP A 247 -18.78 -3.23 12.45
C TRP A 247 -19.07 -4.00 11.16
N THR A 248 -19.74 -5.15 11.28
CA THR A 248 -20.31 -5.88 10.13
C THR A 248 -21.71 -5.32 9.78
N PRO A 249 -22.32 -5.67 8.63
CA PRO A 249 -23.70 -5.29 8.33
C PRO A 249 -24.69 -5.76 9.42
N LEU A 250 -24.40 -6.88 10.11
CA LEU A 250 -25.19 -7.37 11.24
C LEU A 250 -25.15 -6.40 12.44
N HIS A 251 -24.03 -5.71 12.69
CA HIS A 251 -23.92 -4.71 13.74
C HIS A 251 -24.79 -3.47 13.42
N PHE A 252 -24.80 -3.03 12.16
CA PHE A 252 -25.68 -1.94 11.71
C PHE A 252 -27.17 -2.32 11.81
N ALA A 253 -27.55 -3.52 11.36
CA ALA A 253 -28.92 -4.02 11.49
C ALA A 253 -29.34 -4.14 12.97
N ALA A 254 -28.43 -4.58 13.85
CA ALA A 254 -28.66 -4.66 15.29
C ALA A 254 -28.78 -3.29 15.99
N TYR A 255 -27.96 -2.31 15.59
CA TYR A 255 -28.00 -0.94 16.11
C TYR A 255 -29.30 -0.21 15.69
N LEU A 256 -29.63 -0.28 14.41
CA LEU A 256 -30.82 0.39 13.85
C LEU A 256 -32.11 -0.36 14.22
N GLY A 257 -32.05 -1.68 14.41
CA GLY A 257 -33.16 -2.53 14.84
C GLY A 257 -33.98 -3.13 13.70
N TYR A 258 -33.40 -3.25 12.50
CA TYR A 258 -34.07 -3.71 11.29
C TYR A 258 -34.22 -5.24 11.29
N ILE A 259 -35.29 -5.73 11.91
CA ILE A 259 -35.46 -7.16 12.26
C ILE A 259 -35.51 -8.11 11.06
N GLU A 260 -36.14 -7.76 9.94
CA GLU A 260 -36.18 -8.65 8.76
C GLU A 260 -34.83 -8.69 8.04
N ILE A 261 -34.17 -7.54 7.84
CA ILE A 261 -32.77 -7.46 7.37
C ILE A 261 -31.83 -8.28 8.29
N PHE A 262 -32.02 -8.18 9.61
CA PHE A 262 -31.23 -8.92 10.60
C PHE A 262 -31.44 -10.44 10.47
N LYS A 263 -32.69 -10.91 10.29
CA LYS A 263 -32.99 -12.32 9.98
C LYS A 263 -32.37 -12.76 8.66
N MET A 264 -32.42 -11.94 7.61
CA MET A 264 -31.80 -12.25 6.31
C MET A 264 -30.29 -12.46 6.44
N LEU A 265 -29.61 -11.61 7.22
CA LEU A 265 -28.17 -11.73 7.51
C LEU A 265 -27.83 -12.95 8.39
N LEU A 266 -28.76 -13.46 9.20
CA LEU A 266 -28.58 -14.66 10.03
C LEU A 266 -29.06 -15.98 9.39
N ASN A 267 -29.86 -15.91 8.33
CA ASN A 267 -30.37 -17.10 7.62
C ASN A 267 -29.49 -17.52 6.43
N VAL A 268 -28.33 -16.87 6.25
CA VAL A 268 -27.25 -17.34 5.37
C VAL A 268 -26.69 -18.66 5.92
N LYS A 269 -26.08 -19.50 5.08
CA LYS A 269 -25.57 -20.84 5.46
C LYS A 269 -24.50 -20.86 6.55
N ASP A 270 -23.88 -19.72 6.86
CA ASP A 270 -22.97 -19.58 8.00
C ASP A 270 -23.50 -18.52 8.99
N THR A 271 -23.55 -18.88 10.26
CA THR A 271 -23.94 -17.99 11.37
C THR A 271 -22.74 -17.37 12.10
N SER A 272 -21.50 -17.63 11.65
CA SER A 272 -20.26 -17.13 12.26
C SER A 272 -20.24 -15.61 12.45
N VAL A 273 -20.94 -14.85 11.60
CA VAL A 273 -21.14 -13.40 11.68
C VAL A 273 -21.71 -12.94 13.03
N ALA A 274 -22.50 -13.77 13.72
CA ALA A 274 -23.03 -13.49 15.06
C ALA A 274 -21.95 -13.36 16.16
N TYR A 275 -20.78 -13.97 15.92
CA TYR A 275 -19.67 -14.07 16.87
C TYR A 275 -18.53 -13.08 16.54
N LYS A 276 -18.62 -12.34 15.43
CA LYS A 276 -17.67 -11.27 15.08
C LYS A 276 -17.82 -10.12 16.07
N ALA A 277 -16.69 -9.57 16.50
CA ALA A 277 -16.61 -8.50 17.48
C ALA A 277 -15.94 -7.25 16.88
N ASP A 278 -16.42 -6.06 17.24
CA ASP A 278 -15.88 -4.78 16.78
C ASP A 278 -14.51 -4.44 17.41
N LYS A 279 -13.94 -3.28 17.09
CA LYS A 279 -12.63 -2.88 17.62
C LYS A 279 -12.60 -2.68 19.14
N GLU A 280 -13.76 -2.60 19.80
CA GLU A 280 -13.93 -2.57 21.26
C GLU A 280 -14.31 -3.94 21.83
N GLY A 281 -14.36 -5.01 21.02
CA GLY A 281 -14.75 -6.36 21.42
C GLY A 281 -16.26 -6.61 21.45
N LYS A 282 -17.09 -5.66 20.98
CA LYS A 282 -18.55 -5.76 21.07
C LYS A 282 -19.09 -6.52 19.87
N THR A 283 -19.88 -7.57 20.12
CA THR A 283 -20.63 -8.26 19.06
C THR A 283 -21.97 -7.58 18.78
N ALA A 284 -22.66 -7.99 17.71
CA ALA A 284 -24.01 -7.53 17.39
C ALA A 284 -25.00 -7.70 18.56
N LEU A 285 -24.81 -8.70 19.44
CA LEU A 285 -25.61 -8.87 20.65
C LEU A 285 -25.38 -7.73 21.66
N HIS A 286 -24.13 -7.33 21.88
CA HIS A 286 -23.76 -6.24 22.77
C HIS A 286 -24.29 -4.90 22.26
N VAL A 287 -24.25 -4.68 20.94
CA VAL A 287 -24.83 -3.50 20.29
C VAL A 287 -26.36 -3.49 20.43
N ALA A 288 -27.03 -4.61 20.14
CA ALA A 288 -28.49 -4.74 20.33
C ALA A 288 -28.91 -4.53 21.80
N ALA A 289 -28.12 -5.04 22.75
CA ALA A 289 -28.35 -4.86 24.18
C ALA A 289 -28.17 -3.40 24.62
N GLY A 290 -27.09 -2.73 24.19
CA GLY A 290 -26.78 -1.34 24.50
C GLY A 290 -27.80 -0.33 23.98
N VAL A 291 -28.43 -0.63 22.83
CA VAL A 291 -29.54 0.17 22.27
C VAL A 291 -30.92 -0.34 22.74
N GLY A 292 -30.97 -1.46 23.46
CA GLY A 292 -32.21 -2.04 23.99
C GLY A 292 -33.15 -2.63 22.92
N LYS A 293 -32.61 -3.13 21.80
CA LYS A 293 -33.37 -3.70 20.67
C LYS A 293 -33.80 -5.14 20.95
N VAL A 294 -34.78 -5.30 21.85
CA VAL A 294 -35.24 -6.59 22.42
C VAL A 294 -35.55 -7.67 21.37
N ASN A 295 -36.15 -7.32 20.24
CA ASN A 295 -36.52 -8.31 19.21
C ASN A 295 -35.28 -8.88 18.50
N ILE A 296 -34.27 -8.05 18.24
CA ILE A 296 -32.96 -8.47 17.73
C ILE A 296 -32.28 -9.41 18.73
N MET A 297 -32.28 -9.04 20.01
CA MET A 297 -31.71 -9.88 21.08
C MET A 297 -32.40 -11.24 21.15
N LYS A 298 -33.73 -11.31 21.08
CA LYS A 298 -34.49 -12.58 21.09
C LYS A 298 -34.07 -13.50 19.94
N GLU A 299 -34.04 -12.98 18.71
CA GLU A 299 -33.68 -13.75 17.51
C GLU A 299 -32.24 -14.30 17.64
N LEU A 300 -31.29 -13.42 17.99
CA LEU A 300 -29.87 -13.77 18.08
C LEU A 300 -29.58 -14.79 19.21
N ILE A 301 -30.21 -14.62 20.38
CA ILE A 301 -30.10 -15.57 21.51
C ILE A 301 -30.75 -16.92 21.17
N SER A 302 -31.81 -16.94 20.35
CA SER A 302 -32.48 -18.17 19.92
C SER A 302 -31.70 -18.92 18.84
N LYS A 303 -31.05 -18.21 17.92
CA LYS A 303 -30.27 -18.78 16.81
C LYS A 303 -28.85 -19.16 17.24
N CYS A 304 -28.17 -18.30 17.98
CA CYS A 304 -26.74 -18.38 18.30
C CYS A 304 -26.50 -18.26 19.81
N PRO A 305 -27.01 -19.18 20.65
CA PRO A 305 -27.04 -19.01 22.12
C PRO A 305 -25.66 -18.75 22.75
N SER A 306 -24.59 -19.35 22.24
CA SER A 306 -23.22 -19.17 22.76
C SER A 306 -22.63 -17.77 22.50
N CYS A 307 -23.21 -16.92 21.63
CA CYS A 307 -22.70 -15.56 21.45
C CYS A 307 -22.90 -14.65 22.68
N CYS A 308 -23.65 -15.12 23.68
CA CYS A 308 -23.87 -14.46 24.96
C CYS A 308 -22.70 -14.60 25.94
N GLU A 309 -21.84 -15.62 25.76
CA GLU A 309 -20.66 -15.89 26.59
C GLU A 309 -19.45 -15.02 26.17
N LEU A 310 -19.59 -14.26 25.09
CA LEU A 310 -18.60 -13.29 24.64
C LEU A 310 -18.70 -12.00 25.47
N VAL A 311 -17.57 -11.31 25.62
CA VAL A 311 -17.43 -10.06 26.38
C VAL A 311 -16.69 -9.00 25.56
N ASP A 312 -16.93 -7.71 25.85
CA ASP A 312 -16.14 -6.64 25.26
C ASP A 312 -14.69 -6.59 25.81
N LYS A 313 -13.84 -5.75 25.23
CA LYS A 313 -12.44 -5.57 25.65
C LYS A 313 -12.23 -5.07 27.08
N LYS A 314 -13.30 -4.82 27.84
CA LYS A 314 -13.28 -4.46 29.26
C LYS A 314 -13.86 -5.56 30.14
N GLY A 315 -14.07 -6.76 29.60
CA GLY A 315 -14.71 -7.90 30.28
C GLY A 315 -16.22 -7.76 30.44
N ARG A 316 -16.87 -6.82 29.73
CA ARG A 316 -18.30 -6.54 29.94
C ARG A 316 -19.17 -7.41 29.02
N ASN A 317 -19.89 -8.35 29.62
CA ASN A 317 -20.88 -9.18 28.94
C ASN A 317 -22.18 -8.43 28.57
N VAL A 318 -23.07 -9.12 27.84
CA VAL A 318 -24.37 -8.61 27.36
C VAL A 318 -25.24 -7.93 28.44
N LEU A 319 -25.19 -8.36 29.70
CA LEU A 319 -26.03 -7.78 30.76
C LEU A 319 -25.57 -6.36 31.12
N HIS A 320 -24.26 -6.07 31.10
CA HIS A 320 -23.74 -4.72 31.31
C HIS A 320 -24.33 -3.72 30.32
N PHE A 321 -24.36 -4.08 29.03
CA PHE A 321 -24.92 -3.25 27.96
C PHE A 321 -26.44 -3.14 28.03
N ALA A 322 -27.15 -4.23 28.38
CA ALA A 322 -28.60 -4.18 28.56
C ALA A 322 -29.03 -3.15 29.61
N LEU A 323 -28.21 -2.92 30.64
CA LEU A 323 -28.44 -1.92 31.69
C LEU A 323 -28.18 -0.48 31.19
N GLU A 324 -27.13 -0.27 30.38
CA GLU A 324 -26.82 1.01 29.75
C GLU A 324 -27.97 1.52 28.86
N SER A 325 -28.73 0.61 28.23
CA SER A 325 -29.90 0.97 27.41
C SER A 325 -31.11 1.51 28.19
N GLY A 326 -31.14 1.33 29.52
CA GLY A 326 -32.32 1.58 30.35
C GLY A 326 -33.54 0.69 30.05
N ASN A 327 -33.48 -0.22 29.07
CA ASN A 327 -34.65 -0.96 28.63
C ASN A 327 -34.98 -2.16 29.55
N LYS A 328 -35.99 -1.97 30.40
CA LYS A 328 -36.59 -2.99 31.27
C LYS A 328 -36.84 -4.33 30.58
N LYS A 329 -37.30 -4.34 29.32
CA LYS A 329 -37.58 -5.58 28.56
C LYS A 329 -36.29 -6.30 28.11
N ALA A 330 -35.22 -5.56 27.81
CA ALA A 330 -33.90 -6.13 27.48
C ALA A 330 -33.23 -6.75 28.71
N VAL A 331 -33.23 -6.03 29.84
CA VAL A 331 -32.68 -6.54 31.12
C VAL A 331 -33.47 -7.76 31.61
N LYS A 332 -34.81 -7.73 31.51
CA LYS A 332 -35.67 -8.88 31.84
C LYS A 332 -35.33 -10.12 30.99
N LEU A 333 -35.19 -9.94 29.67
CA LEU A 333 -34.85 -11.02 28.73
C LEU A 333 -33.53 -11.74 29.09
N VAL A 334 -32.51 -11.01 29.53
CA VAL A 334 -31.23 -11.60 29.92
C VAL A 334 -31.30 -12.28 31.29
N LEU A 335 -31.95 -11.66 32.29
CA LEU A 335 -32.05 -12.21 33.65
C LEU A 335 -32.91 -13.48 33.74
N GLU A 336 -34.00 -13.55 32.96
CA GLU A 336 -34.93 -14.70 32.99
C GLU A 336 -34.47 -15.88 32.13
N ASN A 337 -33.52 -15.70 31.21
CA ASN A 337 -33.02 -16.79 30.38
C ASN A 337 -32.19 -17.78 31.23
N PRO A 338 -32.60 -19.06 31.35
CA PRO A 338 -31.89 -20.02 32.19
C PRO A 338 -30.42 -20.23 31.80
N ARG A 339 -30.11 -20.18 30.50
CA ARG A 339 -28.75 -20.41 29.94
C ARG A 339 -27.77 -19.30 30.33
N LEU A 340 -28.25 -18.08 30.55
CA LEU A 340 -27.41 -16.91 30.83
C LEU A 340 -27.13 -16.73 32.33
N GLY A 341 -27.54 -17.70 33.17
CA GLY A 341 -27.49 -17.60 34.63
C GLY A 341 -26.10 -17.36 35.23
N ASN A 342 -25.04 -17.84 34.56
CA ASN A 342 -23.65 -17.71 35.04
C ASN A 342 -23.11 -16.28 34.85
N LEU A 343 -23.54 -15.61 33.77
CA LEU A 343 -23.10 -14.26 33.36
C LEU A 343 -23.63 -13.14 34.28
N ILE A 344 -24.64 -13.43 35.12
CA ILE A 344 -25.34 -12.43 35.93
C ILE A 344 -24.43 -11.77 36.98
N ASN A 345 -23.43 -12.52 37.48
CA ASN A 345 -22.48 -12.07 38.51
C ASN A 345 -21.01 -12.09 38.06
N GLU A 346 -20.78 -12.31 36.76
CA GLU A 346 -19.46 -12.21 36.14
C GLU A 346 -18.89 -10.80 36.28
N LYS A 347 -17.57 -10.65 36.29
CA LYS A 347 -16.88 -9.38 36.56
C LYS A 347 -16.21 -8.81 35.31
N ASP A 348 -16.30 -7.49 35.15
CA ASP A 348 -15.49 -6.70 34.22
C ASP A 348 -14.00 -6.66 34.67
N GLU A 349 -13.11 -6.10 33.84
CA GLU A 349 -11.67 -5.96 34.15
C GLU A 349 -11.40 -5.17 35.45
N ASN A 350 -12.31 -4.27 35.84
CA ASN A 350 -12.21 -3.49 37.07
C ASN A 350 -12.79 -4.25 38.28
N GLY A 351 -13.35 -5.44 38.09
CA GLY A 351 -13.97 -6.29 39.10
C GLY A 351 -15.46 -5.98 39.35
N ASN A 352 -16.06 -5.09 38.57
CA ASN A 352 -17.48 -4.73 38.68
C ASN A 352 -18.33 -5.88 38.13
N THR A 353 -19.34 -6.33 38.87
CA THR A 353 -20.42 -7.13 38.28
C THR A 353 -21.46 -6.22 37.60
N PRO A 354 -22.40 -6.76 36.80
CA PRO A 354 -23.52 -5.99 36.28
C PRO A 354 -24.30 -5.21 37.36
N PHE A 355 -24.35 -5.70 38.61
CA PHE A 355 -24.97 -5.00 39.74
C PHE A 355 -24.17 -3.75 40.18
N LEU A 356 -22.84 -3.86 40.24
CA LEU A 356 -21.97 -2.71 40.53
C LEU A 356 -21.99 -1.68 39.40
N HIS A 357 -22.10 -2.13 38.14
CA HIS A 357 -22.32 -1.26 37.00
C HIS A 357 -23.69 -0.56 37.04
N ALA A 358 -24.76 -1.29 37.37
CA ALA A 358 -26.09 -0.71 37.57
C ALA A 358 -26.11 0.38 38.66
N ALA A 359 -25.32 0.22 39.73
CA ALA A 359 -25.17 1.22 40.78
C ALA A 359 -24.43 2.49 40.30
N SER A 360 -23.39 2.34 39.45
CA SER A 360 -22.64 3.47 38.90
C SER A 360 -23.51 4.33 37.98
N ILE A 361 -24.27 3.71 37.06
CA ILE A 361 -25.14 4.42 36.12
C ILE A 361 -26.47 4.87 36.75
N GLY A 362 -26.96 4.17 37.78
CA GLY A 362 -28.20 4.48 38.50
C GLY A 362 -29.44 3.74 37.97
N TYR A 363 -29.28 2.49 37.53
CA TYR A 363 -30.39 1.71 36.95
C TYR A 363 -31.20 0.95 38.02
N TYR A 364 -32.36 1.50 38.38
CA TYR A 364 -33.16 1.02 39.52
C TYR A 364 -33.97 -0.27 39.30
N HIS A 365 -33.82 -0.94 38.15
CA HIS A 365 -34.71 -2.04 37.74
C HIS A 365 -34.01 -3.38 37.53
N MET A 366 -32.88 -3.61 38.21
CA MET A 366 -32.31 -4.94 38.40
C MET A 366 -32.80 -5.54 39.73
N ARG A 367 -33.71 -6.52 39.66
CA ARG A 367 -34.15 -7.34 40.80
C ARG A 367 -34.35 -8.78 40.36
N HIS A 368 -33.47 -9.68 40.77
CA HIS A 368 -33.58 -11.09 40.42
C HIS A 368 -32.82 -11.96 41.43
N ARG A 369 -33.35 -13.15 41.76
CA ARG A 369 -32.80 -14.04 42.81
C ARG A 369 -31.37 -14.52 42.51
N LYS A 370 -30.93 -14.51 41.25
CA LYS A 370 -29.57 -14.89 40.85
C LYS A 370 -28.53 -13.77 40.99
N VAL A 371 -28.93 -12.51 41.22
CA VAL A 371 -28.00 -11.37 41.34
C VAL A 371 -27.38 -11.36 42.74
N ASP A 372 -26.05 -11.43 42.81
CA ASP A 372 -25.32 -11.17 44.05
C ASP A 372 -25.15 -9.65 44.26
N MET A 373 -25.47 -9.23 45.48
CA MET A 373 -25.48 -7.84 45.93
C MET A 373 -24.43 -7.56 47.03
N GLN A 374 -23.67 -8.58 47.45
CA GLN A 374 -22.60 -8.45 48.47
C GLN A 374 -21.19 -8.46 47.83
N VAL A 375 -21.13 -7.96 46.60
CA VAL A 375 -19.94 -7.97 45.74
C VAL A 375 -19.09 -6.69 45.86
N PHE A 376 -17.79 -6.87 45.68
CA PHE A 376 -16.78 -5.82 45.67
C PHE A 376 -15.94 -5.89 44.38
N ASN A 377 -15.51 -4.74 43.86
CA ASN A 377 -14.65 -4.65 42.68
C ASN A 377 -13.14 -4.72 43.04
N HIS A 378 -12.24 -4.61 42.07
CA HIS A 378 -10.78 -4.71 42.30
C HIS A 378 -10.20 -3.55 43.11
N GLN A 379 -10.95 -2.46 43.30
CA GLN A 379 -10.61 -1.36 44.21
C GLN A 379 -11.19 -1.56 45.62
N ASN A 380 -11.80 -2.73 45.89
CA ASN A 380 -12.55 -3.05 47.11
C ASN A 380 -13.73 -2.11 47.39
N HIS A 381 -14.32 -1.52 46.35
CA HIS A 381 -15.55 -0.73 46.45
C HIS A 381 -16.80 -1.61 46.28
N ASN A 382 -17.78 -1.45 47.16
CA ASN A 382 -19.13 -2.00 47.01
C ASN A 382 -20.09 -0.97 46.36
N ALA A 383 -21.31 -1.38 46.04
CA ALA A 383 -22.30 -0.53 45.37
C ALA A 383 -22.58 0.82 46.07
N LYS A 384 -22.54 0.87 47.40
CA LYS A 384 -22.70 2.11 48.18
C LYS A 384 -21.52 3.05 47.94
N ASP A 385 -20.30 2.52 47.95
CA ASP A 385 -19.07 3.30 47.81
C ASP A 385 -18.97 3.87 46.39
N ILE A 386 -19.37 3.08 45.37
CA ILE A 386 -19.47 3.52 43.97
C ILE A 386 -20.50 4.66 43.82
N ILE A 387 -21.66 4.57 44.49
CA ILE A 387 -22.70 5.61 44.47
C ILE A 387 -22.25 6.90 45.19
N LEU A 388 -21.38 6.80 46.19
CA LEU A 388 -20.86 7.96 46.94
C LEU A 388 -19.57 8.55 46.33
N GLY A 389 -18.76 7.75 45.64
CA GLY A 389 -17.50 8.14 45.01
C GLY A 389 -17.66 8.82 43.64
N ASN A 390 -18.82 8.67 42.99
CA ASN A 390 -19.13 9.40 41.75
C ASN A 390 -19.36 10.89 42.04
N ASN A 391 -18.26 11.65 41.97
CA ASN A 391 -18.06 13.07 42.24
C ASN A 391 -19.34 13.90 42.54
N THR A 392 -19.55 14.18 43.83
CA THR A 392 -20.73 14.81 44.45
C THR A 392 -21.04 16.25 43.99
N ALA A 393 -20.23 16.83 43.11
CA ALA A 393 -20.45 18.14 42.50
C ALA A 393 -21.35 18.12 41.24
N SER A 394 -21.68 16.94 40.70
CA SER A 394 -22.38 16.80 39.41
C SER A 394 -23.79 16.17 39.48
N LEU A 395 -24.09 15.42 40.55
CA LEU A 395 -25.41 14.82 40.79
C LEU A 395 -26.05 15.46 42.03
N GLY A 396 -27.28 15.94 41.88
CA GLY A 396 -28.04 16.53 42.99
C GLY A 396 -28.32 15.52 44.12
N LEU A 397 -28.41 16.04 45.35
CA LEU A 397 -28.60 15.24 46.58
C LEU A 397 -29.81 14.29 46.52
N GLU A 398 -30.87 14.65 45.81
CA GLU A 398 -32.06 13.80 45.62
C GLU A 398 -31.74 12.53 44.82
N ILE A 399 -30.92 12.62 43.78
CA ILE A 399 -30.52 11.47 42.96
C ILE A 399 -29.65 10.50 43.77
N ILE A 400 -28.78 11.02 44.64
CA ILE A 400 -27.98 10.20 45.57
C ILE A 400 -28.91 9.53 46.60
N ARG A 401 -29.91 10.23 47.11
CA ARG A 401 -30.93 9.68 48.02
C ARG A 401 -31.70 8.53 47.38
N ASP A 402 -32.17 8.68 46.14
CA ASP A 402 -32.90 7.63 45.43
C ASP A 402 -32.02 6.40 45.12
N ARG A 403 -30.74 6.61 44.76
CA ARG A 403 -29.76 5.53 44.58
C ARG A 403 -29.55 4.73 45.87
N LEU A 404 -29.46 5.39 47.02
CA LEU A 404 -29.32 4.73 48.32
C LEU A 404 -30.61 4.02 48.76
N VAL A 405 -31.77 4.65 48.59
CA VAL A 405 -33.09 4.05 48.87
C VAL A 405 -33.35 2.83 47.98
N TRP A 406 -32.85 2.82 46.74
CA TRP A 406 -32.90 1.64 45.88
C TRP A 406 -32.05 0.48 46.42
N LEU A 407 -30.81 0.73 46.86
CA LEU A 407 -29.96 -0.30 47.48
C LEU A 407 -30.62 -0.92 48.72
N GLU A 408 -31.16 -0.08 49.62
CA GLU A 408 -31.82 -0.55 50.84
C GLU A 408 -33.04 -1.42 50.53
N LYS A 409 -33.87 -1.01 49.57
CA LYS A 409 -35.04 -1.79 49.12
C LYS A 409 -34.67 -3.12 48.43
N ASN A 410 -33.40 -3.36 48.10
CA ASN A 410 -32.92 -4.62 47.50
C ASN A 410 -32.20 -5.53 48.52
N ARG A 411 -31.52 -4.96 49.54
CA ARG A 411 -30.82 -5.73 50.60
C ARG A 411 -31.73 -6.69 51.37
N ASN A 412 -33.04 -6.43 51.41
CA ASN A 412 -34.02 -7.25 52.16
C ASN A 412 -34.50 -8.52 51.42
N CYS A 413 -33.90 -8.91 50.29
CA CYS A 413 -34.29 -10.11 49.52
C CYS A 413 -33.38 -11.33 49.80
N SER A 414 -33.49 -11.91 50.99
CA SER A 414 -32.81 -13.17 51.35
C SER A 414 -33.37 -14.39 50.56
N PRO A 415 -32.56 -15.41 50.23
CA PRO A 415 -32.95 -16.51 49.34
C PRO A 415 -33.81 -17.60 50.02
N GLY A 416 -34.93 -17.25 50.67
CA GLY A 416 -35.71 -18.21 51.46
C GLY A 416 -37.15 -17.80 51.83
N ARG A 417 -38.05 -17.68 50.84
CA ARG A 417 -39.51 -17.81 51.03
C ARG A 417 -40.19 -18.23 49.72
N HIS A 418 -41.15 -19.15 49.79
CA HIS A 418 -41.99 -19.50 48.65
C HIS A 418 -42.93 -18.32 48.32
N MET A 419 -42.89 -17.85 47.08
CA MET A 419 -43.90 -16.94 46.55
C MET A 419 -45.02 -17.77 45.92
N LYS A 420 -46.26 -17.59 46.38
CA LYS A 420 -47.44 -18.25 45.80
C LYS A 420 -47.67 -17.76 44.37
N VAL A 421 -48.23 -18.64 43.55
CA VAL A 421 -48.84 -18.27 42.27
C VAL A 421 -49.94 -17.24 42.51
N TYR A 422 -49.94 -16.19 41.69
CA TYR A 422 -51.15 -15.51 41.25
C TYR A 422 -51.07 -15.41 39.73
N GLU A 423 -52.08 -15.97 39.05
CA GLU A 423 -52.31 -15.76 37.63
C GLU A 423 -53.05 -14.44 37.40
N ASN A 424 -53.20 -14.05 36.13
CA ASN A 424 -53.77 -12.81 35.61
C ASN A 424 -52.82 -11.59 35.78
N ASP A 425 -52.69 -10.67 34.81
CA ASP A 425 -53.60 -10.39 33.68
C ASP A 425 -53.00 -10.61 32.28
N SER A 426 -53.89 -10.69 31.30
CA SER A 426 -53.56 -10.78 29.87
C SER A 426 -53.33 -9.40 29.26
N ILE A 427 -52.34 -9.30 28.36
CA ILE A 427 -52.13 -8.12 27.50
C ILE A 427 -52.00 -8.63 26.06
N GLY A 428 -52.91 -8.16 25.20
CA GLY A 428 -53.08 -8.65 23.84
C GLY A 428 -52.00 -8.21 22.85
N GLU A 429 -52.06 -8.79 21.66
CA GLU A 429 -51.22 -8.44 20.52
C GLU A 429 -51.56 -7.04 19.99
N GLY A 430 -50.53 -6.25 19.67
CA GLY A 430 -50.67 -4.94 19.03
C GLY A 430 -49.61 -4.78 17.96
N MET A 431 -50.03 -4.64 16.70
CA MET A 431 -49.12 -4.51 15.56
C MET A 431 -48.38 -3.18 15.58
N ASP A 432 -47.04 -3.22 15.45
CA ASP A 432 -46.26 -2.05 15.06
C ASP A 432 -46.67 -1.63 13.62
N LYS A 433 -47.26 -0.45 13.48
CA LYS A 433 -47.34 0.26 12.19
C LYS A 433 -46.26 1.34 12.18
N GLY A 434 -45.32 1.23 11.25
CA GLY A 434 -44.24 2.21 11.10
C GLY A 434 -44.75 3.58 10.66
N ASN A 435 -43.95 4.61 10.95
CA ASN A 435 -44.18 5.97 10.44
C ASN A 435 -42.93 6.44 9.69
N THR A 436 -43.09 6.62 8.38
CA THR A 436 -42.22 7.51 7.58
C THR A 436 -42.55 8.96 7.95
N VAL A 437 -41.55 9.83 8.10
CA VAL A 437 -41.77 11.28 8.18
C VAL A 437 -40.91 11.97 7.12
N ARG A 438 -41.56 12.86 6.36
CA ARG A 438 -40.97 13.63 5.26
C ARG A 438 -40.76 15.08 5.70
N SER A 439 -39.90 15.79 4.99
CA SER A 439 -39.48 17.17 5.27
C SER A 439 -40.59 18.23 5.28
N LYS A 440 -40.24 19.41 5.84
CA LYS A 440 -40.91 20.74 5.85
C LYS A 440 -41.76 21.07 7.10
N SER A 441 -41.93 22.33 7.52
CA SER A 441 -41.12 23.59 7.42
C SER A 441 -41.91 24.75 8.08
N ILE A 442 -41.25 25.82 8.55
CA ILE A 442 -41.83 27.21 8.69
C ILE A 442 -42.92 27.34 9.79
N GLU A 443 -43.13 28.42 10.57
CA GLU A 443 -42.52 29.76 10.77
C GLU A 443 -42.73 30.23 12.26
N ASP A 444 -42.17 31.40 12.61
CA ASP A 444 -42.39 32.41 13.69
C ASP A 444 -43.70 32.42 14.56
N GLU A 445 -43.90 33.16 15.68
CA GLU A 445 -43.29 34.43 16.18
C GLU A 445 -43.49 34.73 17.72
N LYS A 446 -42.52 35.42 18.36
CA LYS A 446 -42.47 36.44 19.49
C LYS A 446 -43.36 36.49 20.78
N VAL A 447 -42.65 36.77 21.92
CA VAL A 447 -42.86 37.82 23.02
C VAL A 447 -44.00 37.63 24.08
N GLU A 448 -44.02 38.09 25.37
CA GLU A 448 -43.21 38.91 26.35
C GLU A 448 -43.15 38.16 27.75
N ASP A 449 -42.65 38.53 28.96
CA ASP A 449 -42.26 39.71 29.81
C ASP A 449 -43.40 40.64 30.34
N GLU A 450 -43.38 41.37 31.49
CA GLU A 450 -42.49 41.56 32.68
C GLU A 450 -42.40 40.32 33.64
N GLY A 451 -41.64 40.30 34.76
CA GLY A 451 -40.67 41.27 35.30
C GLY A 451 -40.51 41.29 36.85
N LYS A 452 -39.91 42.38 37.38
CA LYS A 452 -39.53 42.76 38.78
C LYS A 452 -38.76 41.77 39.70
N MET A 453 -37.55 42.03 40.26
CA MET A 453 -36.87 43.20 40.90
C MET A 453 -37.07 43.22 42.44
N SER A 454 -36.06 43.44 43.33
CA SER A 454 -34.72 44.08 43.26
C SER A 454 -33.64 43.49 44.21
N SER A 455 -32.37 43.95 44.06
CA SER A 455 -31.31 44.32 45.06
C SER A 455 -31.30 43.74 46.51
N GLU A 456 -30.16 43.52 47.22
CA GLU A 456 -28.77 43.99 47.02
C GLU A 456 -27.69 43.23 47.85
N SER A 457 -26.45 43.21 47.33
CA SER A 457 -25.14 43.25 48.05
C SER A 457 -24.49 42.03 48.77
N ASN A 458 -23.21 41.84 48.40
CA ASN A 458 -21.99 41.47 49.15
C ASN A 458 -21.79 40.18 50.02
N ASP A 459 -20.94 39.32 49.43
CA ASP A 459 -19.69 38.75 49.99
C ASP A 459 -19.73 37.42 50.78
N GLY A 460 -18.59 36.70 50.81
CA GLY A 460 -18.34 35.64 51.78
C GLY A 460 -17.99 34.23 51.27
N LYS A 461 -17.70 33.96 49.98
CA LYS A 461 -17.22 32.63 49.52
C LYS A 461 -15.99 32.66 48.60
N ARG A 462 -14.83 32.32 49.19
CA ARG A 462 -13.51 32.34 48.54
C ARG A 462 -12.64 31.12 48.92
N LYS A 463 -12.84 29.98 48.24
CA LYS A 463 -11.79 28.99 47.86
C LYS A 463 -12.42 27.75 47.19
N ASP A 464 -12.72 27.87 45.89
CA ASP A 464 -12.78 26.74 44.94
C ASP A 464 -12.92 27.28 43.49
N ARG A 465 -11.99 28.16 43.11
CA ARG A 465 -12.10 28.96 41.87
C ARG A 465 -10.73 29.37 41.28
N SER A 466 -9.82 28.41 41.13
CA SER A 466 -8.40 28.67 40.76
C SER A 466 -7.87 27.93 39.51
N ILE A 467 -8.58 26.96 38.93
CA ILE A 467 -8.08 26.21 37.74
C ILE A 467 -9.02 26.34 36.52
N SER A 468 -10.34 26.29 36.69
CA SER A 468 -11.28 26.58 35.58
C SER A 468 -11.27 28.04 35.12
N ASN A 469 -10.97 28.97 36.04
CA ASN A 469 -10.83 30.40 35.73
C ASN A 469 -9.65 30.74 34.80
N THR A 470 -8.70 29.83 34.60
CA THR A 470 -7.43 30.09 33.90
C THR A 470 -7.55 29.99 32.37
N MET A 471 -8.59 29.32 31.85
CA MET A 471 -8.87 29.22 30.39
C MET A 471 -10.20 29.86 29.96
N VAL A 472 -11.09 30.23 30.89
CA VAL A 472 -12.33 30.96 30.55
C VAL A 472 -12.08 32.47 30.46
N LYS A 473 -11.39 33.08 31.44
CA LYS A 473 -11.08 34.52 31.44
C LYS A 473 -10.33 35.02 30.19
N PRO A 474 -9.33 34.32 29.63
CA PRO A 474 -8.68 34.76 28.39
C PRO A 474 -9.67 34.87 27.22
N ARG A 475 -10.64 33.94 27.15
CA ARG A 475 -11.60 33.80 26.05
C ARG A 475 -12.64 34.93 26.03
N GLU A 476 -13.00 35.46 27.20
CA GLU A 476 -13.84 36.66 27.34
C GLU A 476 -13.06 37.92 26.93
N ASN A 477 -11.82 38.07 27.42
CA ASN A 477 -10.95 39.21 27.08
C ASN A 477 -10.62 39.27 25.57
N GLU A 478 -10.31 38.12 24.95
CA GLU A 478 -10.05 37.99 23.52
C GLU A 478 -11.27 38.39 22.67
N LEU A 479 -12.48 38.00 23.09
CA LEU A 479 -13.72 38.37 22.39
C LEU A 479 -14.05 39.86 22.54
N VAL A 480 -13.88 40.43 23.73
CA VAL A 480 -14.06 41.87 23.98
C VAL A 480 -13.04 42.67 23.16
N ALA A 481 -11.77 42.27 23.16
CA ALA A 481 -10.73 42.89 22.33
C ALA A 481 -11.13 42.87 20.85
N ALA A 482 -11.47 41.71 20.28
CA ALA A 482 -11.88 41.60 18.88
C ALA A 482 -13.11 42.48 18.55
N THR A 483 -14.13 42.46 19.40
CA THR A 483 -15.33 43.30 19.22
C THR A 483 -14.99 44.79 19.25
N LEU A 484 -14.07 45.23 20.10
CA LEU A 484 -13.56 46.60 20.11
C LEU A 484 -12.74 46.93 18.85
N ILE A 485 -11.87 46.03 18.35
CA ILE A 485 -11.16 46.27 17.08
C ILE A 485 -12.16 46.47 15.94
N ALA A 486 -13.13 45.56 15.79
CA ALA A 486 -14.15 45.67 14.75
C ALA A 486 -14.96 46.97 14.86
N THR A 487 -15.38 47.35 16.08
CA THR A 487 -16.17 48.57 16.31
C THR A 487 -15.39 49.85 16.00
N VAL A 488 -14.13 49.95 16.46
CA VAL A 488 -13.28 51.14 16.24
C VAL A 488 -12.89 51.27 14.76
N THR A 489 -12.55 50.16 14.10
CA THR A 489 -12.19 50.17 12.66
C THR A 489 -13.39 50.45 11.76
N PHE A 490 -14.57 49.92 12.09
CA PHE A 490 -15.84 50.24 11.43
C PHE A 490 -16.18 51.73 11.57
N ALA A 491 -16.12 52.29 12.79
CA ALA A 491 -16.35 53.71 13.02
C ALA A 491 -15.38 54.59 12.21
N ALA A 492 -14.09 54.27 12.24
CA ALA A 492 -13.05 54.97 11.48
C ALA A 492 -13.24 54.91 9.95
N GLY A 493 -13.99 53.93 9.44
CA GLY A 493 -14.37 53.83 8.03
C GLY A 493 -15.41 54.88 7.60
N PHE A 494 -16.27 55.33 8.53
CA PHE A 494 -17.29 56.36 8.27
C PHE A 494 -16.87 57.76 8.76
N THR A 495 -16.19 57.85 9.90
CA THR A 495 -15.70 59.13 10.46
C THR A 495 -14.35 59.51 9.85
N VAL A 496 -14.34 59.83 8.55
CA VAL A 496 -13.09 60.10 7.82
C VAL A 496 -12.40 61.38 8.33
N PRO A 497 -11.16 61.31 8.85
CA PRO A 497 -10.43 62.48 9.32
C PRO A 497 -10.16 63.46 8.16
N GLY A 498 -10.38 64.75 8.40
CA GLY A 498 -10.27 65.80 7.40
C GLY A 498 -11.59 66.18 6.70
N GLY A 499 -12.66 65.40 6.86
CA GLY A 499 -13.99 65.72 6.32
C GLY A 499 -14.09 65.58 4.79
N PHE A 500 -15.16 66.15 4.23
CA PHE A 500 -15.54 66.02 2.82
C PHE A 500 -15.46 67.35 2.06
N VAL A 501 -15.14 67.29 0.77
CA VAL A 501 -15.13 68.46 -0.13
C VAL A 501 -16.55 68.99 -0.28
N ALA A 502 -16.80 70.20 0.23
CA ALA A 502 -18.11 70.84 0.19
C ALA A 502 -18.41 71.54 -1.15
N ASP A 503 -17.37 71.97 -1.87
CA ASP A 503 -17.49 72.76 -3.10
C ASP A 503 -18.08 71.97 -4.27
N LYS A 504 -18.84 72.65 -5.13
CA LYS A 504 -19.47 72.03 -6.32
C LYS A 504 -18.42 71.75 -7.41
N GLY A 505 -17.97 70.50 -7.48
CA GLY A 505 -17.08 69.97 -8.51
C GLY A 505 -17.20 68.45 -8.62
N PRO A 506 -16.39 67.78 -9.48
CA PRO A 506 -16.44 66.33 -9.66
C PRO A 506 -16.06 65.55 -8.39
N ASP A 507 -15.26 66.15 -7.51
CA ASP A 507 -14.84 65.57 -6.22
C ASP A 507 -15.80 65.96 -5.06
N GLN A 508 -16.97 66.55 -5.33
CA GLN A 508 -17.89 66.98 -4.27
C GLN A 508 -18.38 65.77 -3.44
N GLY A 509 -18.25 65.86 -2.12
CA GLY A 509 -18.54 64.74 -1.20
C GLY A 509 -17.43 63.69 -1.09
N ALA A 510 -16.34 63.79 -1.86
CA ALA A 510 -15.14 62.98 -1.61
C ALA A 510 -14.42 63.44 -0.34
N ALA A 511 -13.74 62.54 0.36
CA ALA A 511 -12.96 62.91 1.54
C ALA A 511 -11.68 63.67 1.15
N ILE A 512 -11.36 64.75 1.87
CA ILE A 512 -10.30 65.70 1.50
C ILE A 512 -8.91 65.04 1.42
N LEU A 513 -8.65 64.01 2.22
CA LEU A 513 -7.37 63.29 2.25
C LEU A 513 -7.25 62.14 1.22
N THR A 514 -8.22 61.92 0.33
CA THR A 514 -8.20 60.82 -0.66
C THR A 514 -6.96 60.75 -1.55
N ARG A 515 -6.30 61.88 -1.82
CA ARG A 515 -5.06 61.96 -2.62
C ARG A 515 -3.77 61.76 -1.80
N ASN A 516 -3.85 61.56 -0.49
CA ASN A 516 -2.70 61.34 0.39
C ASN A 516 -2.40 59.83 0.52
N THR A 517 -1.19 59.41 0.18
CA THR A 517 -0.77 58.00 0.24
C THR A 517 -0.84 57.41 1.65
N ALA A 518 -0.53 58.18 2.69
CA ALA A 518 -0.66 57.72 4.07
C ALA A 518 -2.12 57.52 4.51
N PHE A 519 -3.05 58.28 3.93
CA PHE A 519 -4.48 58.07 4.13
C PHE A 519 -4.98 56.81 3.41
N GLY A 520 -4.47 56.53 2.20
CA GLY A 520 -4.69 55.24 1.53
C GLY A 520 -4.24 54.04 2.38
N THR A 521 -3.03 54.12 2.96
CA THR A 521 -2.51 53.11 3.89
C THR A 521 -3.37 52.95 5.15
N PHE A 522 -3.86 54.05 5.73
CA PHE A 522 -4.81 54.04 6.86
C PHE A 522 -6.09 53.27 6.55
N VAL A 523 -6.72 53.51 5.39
CA VAL A 523 -7.96 52.83 4.97
C VAL A 523 -7.72 51.32 4.76
N ILE A 524 -6.64 50.94 4.08
CA ILE A 524 -6.30 49.54 3.83
C ILE A 524 -6.06 48.80 5.16
N LEU A 525 -5.25 49.36 6.06
CA LEU A 525 -4.92 48.70 7.33
C LEU A 525 -6.12 48.62 8.29
N ASN A 526 -6.99 49.63 8.35
CA ASN A 526 -8.26 49.52 9.08
C ASN A 526 -9.17 48.43 8.51
N THR A 527 -9.24 48.31 7.17
CA THR A 527 -10.05 47.27 6.51
C THR A 527 -9.52 45.86 6.83
N MET A 528 -8.19 45.67 6.83
CA MET A 528 -7.55 44.42 7.24
C MET A 528 -7.79 44.10 8.73
N ALA A 529 -7.65 45.10 9.61
CA ALA A 529 -7.92 44.95 11.04
C ALA A 529 -9.37 44.55 11.32
N MET A 530 -10.34 45.20 10.66
CA MET A 530 -11.76 44.84 10.73
C MET A 530 -11.99 43.40 10.24
N TYR A 531 -11.46 43.02 9.08
CA TYR A 531 -11.65 41.69 8.49
C TYR A 531 -11.15 40.56 9.41
N PHE A 532 -9.90 40.61 9.87
CA PHE A 532 -9.35 39.57 10.74
C PHE A 532 -10.09 39.49 12.08
N SER A 533 -10.56 40.63 12.60
CA SER A 533 -11.32 40.65 13.85
C SER A 533 -12.72 40.06 13.71
N CYS A 534 -13.46 40.41 12.65
CA CYS A 534 -14.75 39.80 12.34
C CYS A 534 -14.62 38.27 12.14
N GLN A 535 -13.56 37.80 11.50
CA GLN A 535 -13.28 36.36 11.38
C GLN A 535 -13.02 35.69 12.74
N ALA A 536 -12.29 36.35 13.66
CA ALA A 536 -12.09 35.84 15.01
C ALA A 536 -13.40 35.76 15.81
N VAL A 537 -14.28 36.75 15.69
CA VAL A 537 -15.62 36.75 16.31
C VAL A 537 -16.52 35.64 15.73
N LEU A 538 -16.61 35.53 14.41
CA LEU A 538 -17.38 34.48 13.72
C LEU A 538 -16.91 33.07 14.12
N HIS A 539 -15.59 32.85 14.15
CA HIS A 539 -15.03 31.57 14.60
C HIS A 539 -15.29 31.30 16.08
N ASN A 540 -15.39 32.33 16.94
CA ASN A 540 -15.77 32.14 18.34
C ASN A 540 -17.26 31.78 18.48
N LEU A 541 -18.15 32.41 17.72
CA LEU A 541 -19.58 32.06 17.67
C LEU A 541 -19.79 30.62 17.19
N TYR A 542 -19.14 30.22 16.09
CA TYR A 542 -19.20 28.86 15.56
C TYR A 542 -18.71 27.82 16.57
N ALA A 543 -17.63 28.13 17.30
CA ALA A 543 -17.10 27.27 18.37
C ALA A 543 -18.00 27.20 19.61
N SER A 544 -18.89 28.18 19.82
CA SER A 544 -19.93 28.13 20.88
C SER A 544 -21.14 27.30 20.44
N CYS A 545 -21.61 27.46 19.20
CA CYS A 545 -22.75 26.69 18.67
C CYS A 545 -22.48 25.19 18.56
N PHE A 546 -21.26 24.79 18.17
CA PHE A 546 -20.89 23.38 17.96
C PHE A 546 -19.94 22.80 19.02
N GLY A 547 -19.61 23.57 20.06
CA GLY A 547 -18.59 23.21 21.07
C GLY A 547 -18.90 21.92 21.85
N HIS A 548 -20.17 21.58 22.06
CA HIS A 548 -20.59 20.37 22.77
C HIS A 548 -20.26 19.04 22.05
N VAL A 549 -19.84 19.09 20.78
CA VAL A 549 -19.52 17.90 19.97
C VAL A 549 -17.99 17.72 19.80
N LEU A 550 -17.18 18.68 20.25
CA LEU A 550 -15.75 18.77 19.91
C LEU A 550 -14.81 18.30 21.03
N ASN A 551 -13.86 17.44 20.65
CA ASN A 551 -12.84 16.90 21.54
C ASN A 551 -11.84 17.99 21.99
N SER A 552 -11.27 17.87 23.19
CA SER A 552 -10.41 18.87 23.85
C SER A 552 -9.21 19.30 23.00
N ARG A 553 -8.61 18.37 22.24
CA ARG A 553 -7.51 18.67 21.31
C ARG A 553 -7.93 19.59 20.16
N ILE A 554 -9.17 19.47 19.67
CA ILE A 554 -9.70 20.34 18.61
C ILE A 554 -10.02 21.73 19.18
N LEU A 555 -10.59 21.79 20.40
CA LEU A 555 -10.83 23.04 21.11
C LEU A 555 -9.54 23.84 21.36
N PHE A 556 -8.40 23.15 21.58
CA PHE A 556 -7.08 23.78 21.71
C PHE A 556 -6.58 24.39 20.38
N GLU A 557 -6.64 23.65 19.26
CA GLU A 557 -6.25 24.19 17.95
C GLU A 557 -7.15 25.34 17.50
N GLN A 558 -8.47 25.26 17.76
CA GLN A 558 -9.41 26.36 17.51
C GLN A 558 -9.13 27.59 18.39
N TRP A 559 -8.63 27.42 19.62
CA TRP A 559 -8.14 28.54 20.43
C TRP A 559 -6.87 29.14 19.83
N ARG A 560 -5.88 28.31 19.49
CA ARG A 560 -4.62 28.75 18.87
C ARG A 560 -4.84 29.55 17.57
N PHE A 561 -5.79 29.12 16.72
CA PHE A 561 -6.13 29.82 15.49
C PHE A 561 -6.78 31.19 15.72
N ARG A 562 -7.75 31.30 16.67
CA ARG A 562 -8.36 32.58 17.04
C ARG A 562 -7.34 33.58 17.59
N HIS A 563 -6.42 33.11 18.43
CA HIS A 563 -5.36 33.94 19.01
C HIS A 563 -4.46 34.57 17.92
N ILE A 564 -4.11 33.79 16.88
CA ILE A 564 -3.34 34.27 15.72
C ILE A 564 -4.10 35.36 14.94
N LEU A 565 -5.41 35.18 14.68
CA LEU A 565 -6.22 36.19 13.98
C LEU A 565 -6.28 37.52 14.75
N ILE A 566 -6.42 37.47 16.07
CA ILE A 566 -6.46 38.68 16.92
C ILE A 566 -5.10 39.40 16.90
N ALA A 567 -3.98 38.67 16.92
CA ALA A 567 -2.65 39.27 16.81
C ALA A 567 -2.47 40.05 15.48
N PHE A 568 -2.89 39.48 14.34
CA PHE A 568 -2.88 40.20 13.05
C PHE A 568 -3.81 41.43 13.06
N ALA A 569 -5.00 41.33 13.65
CA ALA A 569 -5.93 42.45 13.75
C ALA A 569 -5.36 43.61 14.60
N MET A 570 -4.66 43.30 15.71
CA MET A 570 -3.97 44.29 16.54
C MET A 570 -2.82 44.96 15.79
N SER A 571 -1.96 44.20 15.11
CA SER A 571 -0.86 44.77 14.31
C SER A 571 -1.34 45.69 13.20
N ALA A 572 -2.43 45.31 12.52
CA ALA A 572 -3.05 46.15 11.49
C ALA A 572 -3.65 47.44 12.07
N MET A 573 -4.30 47.39 13.25
CA MET A 573 -4.80 48.60 13.93
C MET A 573 -3.65 49.57 14.29
N VAL A 574 -2.53 49.08 14.83
CA VAL A 574 -1.38 49.94 15.17
C VAL A 574 -0.83 50.61 13.91
N GLY A 575 -0.65 49.86 12.82
CA GLY A 575 -0.22 50.43 11.54
C GLY A 575 -1.20 51.47 10.97
N ALA A 576 -2.51 51.24 11.12
CA ALA A 576 -3.53 52.22 10.74
C ALA A 576 -3.43 53.50 11.60
N PHE A 577 -3.38 53.38 12.93
CA PHE A 577 -3.28 54.53 13.84
C PHE A 577 -2.06 55.42 13.52
N LEU A 578 -0.89 54.82 13.26
CA LEU A 578 0.32 55.57 12.87
C LEU A 578 0.13 56.26 11.50
N SER A 579 -0.45 55.56 10.52
CA SER A 579 -0.70 56.09 9.17
C SER A 579 -1.69 57.25 9.18
N GLY A 580 -2.77 57.15 9.96
CA GLY A 580 -3.77 58.21 10.14
C GLY A 580 -3.20 59.42 10.87
N THR A 581 -2.42 59.19 11.93
CA THR A 581 -1.73 60.26 12.68
C THR A 581 -0.76 61.03 11.78
N TYR A 582 0.01 60.32 10.94
CA TYR A 582 0.89 60.94 9.95
C TYR A 582 0.12 61.74 8.89
N ALA A 583 -1.01 61.20 8.39
CA ALA A 583 -1.84 61.88 7.40
C ALA A 583 -2.46 63.19 7.91
N VAL A 584 -2.81 63.27 9.21
CA VAL A 584 -3.37 64.47 9.85
C VAL A 584 -2.28 65.49 10.22
N LEU A 585 -1.12 65.06 10.75
CA LEU A 585 -0.07 65.95 11.23
C LEU A 585 0.85 66.54 10.15
N HIS A 586 0.42 66.59 8.88
CA HIS A 586 1.29 66.86 7.72
C HIS A 586 2.10 68.18 7.79
N ASN A 587 1.59 69.20 8.49
CA ASN A 587 2.23 70.49 8.68
C ASN A 587 3.38 70.51 9.71
N ASN A 588 3.55 69.47 10.55
CA ASN A 588 4.66 69.41 11.52
C ASN A 588 5.33 68.02 11.49
N LYS A 589 6.26 67.87 10.53
CA LYS A 589 7.01 66.63 10.29
C LYS A 589 7.73 66.11 11.54
N ASN A 590 8.28 66.99 12.38
CA ASN A 590 9.00 66.58 13.59
C ASN A 590 8.07 65.94 14.62
N LEU A 591 6.86 66.49 14.80
CA LEU A 591 5.86 65.93 15.69
C LEU A 591 5.31 64.60 15.15
N ALA A 592 5.03 64.52 13.84
CA ALA A 592 4.60 63.29 13.18
C ALA A 592 5.64 62.17 13.29
N ILE A 593 6.92 62.47 13.04
CA ILE A 593 8.02 61.51 13.18
C ILE A 593 8.14 61.02 14.63
N SER A 594 8.09 61.92 15.62
CA SER A 594 8.16 61.54 17.04
C SER A 594 7.00 60.61 17.45
N ALA A 595 5.77 60.95 17.03
CA ALA A 595 4.57 60.14 17.29
C ALA A 595 4.61 58.76 16.61
N CYS A 596 5.29 58.63 15.47
CA CYS A 596 5.44 57.35 14.78
C CYS A 596 6.62 56.50 15.31
N VAL A 597 7.76 57.12 15.61
CA VAL A 597 9.00 56.41 15.98
C VAL A 597 8.93 55.81 17.39
N VAL A 598 8.41 56.54 18.38
CA VAL A 598 8.43 56.06 19.78
C VAL A 598 7.61 54.76 19.97
N PRO A 599 6.36 54.64 19.49
CA PRO A 599 5.61 53.38 19.59
C PRO A 599 6.25 52.26 18.76
N PHE A 600 6.80 52.57 17.59
CA PHE A 600 7.44 51.59 16.72
C PHE A 600 8.71 51.01 17.36
N VAL A 601 9.56 51.85 17.96
CA VAL A 601 10.78 51.40 18.67
C VAL A 601 10.44 50.50 19.85
N VAL A 602 9.42 50.84 20.66
CA VAL A 602 8.98 50.00 21.79
C VAL A 602 8.39 48.66 21.31
N PHE A 603 7.54 48.68 20.28
CA PHE A 603 6.98 47.46 19.69
C PHE A 603 8.07 46.57 19.07
N THR A 604 9.01 47.15 18.32
CA THR A 604 10.13 46.40 17.76
C THR A 604 11.05 45.84 18.84
N PHE A 605 11.31 46.56 19.94
CA PHE A 605 12.16 46.07 21.04
C PHE A 605 11.55 44.83 21.72
N ILE A 606 10.23 44.83 21.95
CA ILE A 606 9.50 43.68 22.52
C ILE A 606 9.47 42.50 21.54
N GLN A 607 9.33 42.75 20.23
CA GLN A 607 9.43 41.70 19.21
C GLN A 607 10.88 41.20 19.03
N PHE A 608 11.90 42.04 19.21
CA PHE A 608 13.30 41.70 18.96
C PHE A 608 13.83 40.65 19.94
N THR A 609 13.45 40.73 21.22
CA THR A 609 13.82 39.73 22.23
C THR A 609 13.20 38.35 21.94
N GLY A 610 12.00 38.29 21.37
CA GLY A 610 11.41 37.06 20.83
C GLY A 610 12.03 36.61 19.50
N MET A 611 12.35 37.57 18.62
CA MET A 611 12.97 37.29 17.32
C MET A 611 14.38 36.73 17.44
N VAL A 612 15.21 37.17 18.39
CA VAL A 612 16.59 36.63 18.54
C VAL A 612 16.56 35.12 18.83
N LEU A 613 15.64 34.66 19.69
CA LEU A 613 15.44 33.23 19.96
C LEU A 613 14.96 32.48 18.70
N ASN A 614 13.98 33.04 17.99
CA ASN A 614 13.47 32.48 16.74
C ASN A 614 14.47 32.55 15.58
N LEU A 615 15.44 33.48 15.60
CA LEU A 615 16.45 33.65 14.55
C LEU A 615 17.55 32.60 14.69
N PHE A 616 17.90 32.17 15.91
CA PHE A 616 18.74 30.99 16.10
C PHE A 616 18.05 29.72 15.55
N VAL A 617 16.75 29.57 15.76
CA VAL A 617 15.96 28.48 15.16
C VAL A 617 15.88 28.62 13.64
N LEU A 618 15.70 29.84 13.11
CA LEU A 618 15.60 30.08 11.67
C LEU A 618 16.94 29.89 10.95
N LEU A 619 18.06 30.28 11.54
CA LEU A 619 19.40 30.00 10.99
C LEU A 619 19.71 28.49 10.99
N PHE A 620 19.23 27.76 12.01
CA PHE A 620 19.30 26.29 12.05
C PHE A 620 18.37 25.62 11.02
N LEU A 621 17.26 26.27 10.62
CA LEU A 621 16.38 25.79 9.55
C LEU A 621 16.89 26.16 8.15
N VAL A 622 17.50 27.34 7.97
CA VAL A 622 18.03 27.82 6.68
C VAL A 622 19.32 27.09 6.29
N SER A 623 20.14 26.65 7.25
CA SER A 623 21.25 25.73 6.96
C SER A 623 20.77 24.34 6.51
N VAL A 624 19.56 23.92 6.93
CA VAL A 624 18.92 22.66 6.52
C VAL A 624 18.18 22.79 5.18
N MET A 625 17.82 23.99 4.73
CA MET A 625 17.07 24.21 3.48
C MET A 625 17.92 24.44 2.23
N ASN A 626 19.25 24.54 2.33
CA ASN A 626 20.17 24.63 1.19
C ASN A 626 20.74 23.27 0.74
N PHE A 627 19.86 22.27 0.58
CA PHE A 627 20.16 21.07 -0.21
C PHE A 627 19.52 21.19 -1.59
N PRO A 628 20.14 20.63 -2.66
CA PRO A 628 19.49 20.54 -3.97
C PRO A 628 18.20 19.73 -3.88
N ALA A 629 17.29 19.95 -4.84
CA ALA A 629 15.98 19.28 -4.86
C ALA A 629 16.12 17.76 -5.02
N VAL A 630 16.18 17.05 -3.89
CA VAL A 630 16.10 15.58 -3.83
C VAL A 630 14.70 15.17 -4.29
N SER A 631 14.62 14.23 -5.24
CA SER A 631 13.36 13.62 -5.67
C SER A 631 12.60 13.09 -4.44
N GLU A 632 11.33 13.47 -4.28
CA GLU A 632 10.53 13.08 -3.13
C GLU A 632 10.38 11.55 -3.09
N ALA A 633 11.09 10.92 -2.15
CA ALA A 633 11.15 9.47 -1.98
C ALA A 633 9.75 8.91 -1.67
N LYS A 634 9.16 8.16 -2.60
CA LYS A 634 7.78 7.67 -2.48
C LYS A 634 7.74 6.41 -1.61
N ILE A 635 6.64 6.24 -0.90
CA ILE A 635 6.36 5.01 -0.17
C ILE A 635 5.54 4.08 -1.08
N ARG A 636 6.20 3.09 -1.69
CA ARG A 636 5.54 2.05 -2.50
C ARG A 636 4.97 0.98 -1.57
N ARG A 637 3.64 0.77 -1.60
CA ARG A 637 2.95 -0.20 -0.74
C ARG A 637 2.40 -1.35 -1.56
N TYR A 638 2.76 -2.57 -1.17
CA TYR A 638 2.28 -3.81 -1.76
C TYR A 638 1.58 -4.66 -0.69
N LYS A 639 0.44 -5.26 -1.03
CA LYS A 639 -0.25 -6.28 -0.22
C LYS A 639 -0.15 -7.62 -0.93
N TRP A 640 0.50 -8.59 -0.31
CA TRP A 640 0.78 -9.92 -0.85
C TRP A 640 0.17 -10.98 0.07
N GLU A 641 -0.56 -11.92 -0.51
CA GLU A 641 -1.06 -13.12 0.16
C GLU A 641 -0.38 -14.35 -0.48
N LEU A 642 0.27 -15.16 0.36
CA LEU A 642 0.94 -16.40 -0.06
C LEU A 642 -0.03 -17.58 0.03
N LYS A 643 -0.29 -18.22 -1.11
CA LYS A 643 -1.21 -19.37 -1.20
C LYS A 643 -0.64 -20.44 -2.10
N TYR A 644 -0.88 -21.70 -1.73
CA TYR A 644 -0.77 -22.82 -2.63
C TYR A 644 -1.93 -22.82 -3.64
N GLU A 645 -1.58 -22.86 -4.91
CA GLU A 645 -2.52 -23.07 -6.01
C GLU A 645 -2.00 -24.15 -6.96
N TYR A 646 -2.89 -24.82 -7.69
CA TYR A 646 -2.46 -25.68 -8.79
C TYR A 646 -2.15 -24.84 -10.03
N LYS A 647 -0.92 -24.96 -10.54
CA LYS A 647 -0.45 -24.30 -11.77
C LYS A 647 0.24 -25.30 -12.69
N SER A 648 0.41 -24.93 -13.96
CA SER A 648 1.06 -25.73 -15.00
C SER A 648 2.06 -24.94 -15.88
N PRO A 649 3.14 -24.35 -15.32
CA PRO A 649 4.13 -23.53 -16.06
C PRO A 649 4.74 -24.18 -17.31
N ASP A 650 4.88 -25.51 -17.31
CA ASP A 650 5.44 -26.31 -18.40
C ASP A 650 4.45 -27.36 -18.95
N CYS A 651 3.15 -27.14 -18.69
CA CYS A 651 2.02 -28.02 -18.91
C CYS A 651 1.90 -29.20 -17.91
N PHE A 652 2.86 -29.41 -17.00
CA PHE A 652 2.69 -30.35 -15.88
C PHE A 652 2.00 -29.66 -14.70
N LYS A 653 0.80 -30.16 -14.32
CA LYS A 653 0.01 -29.56 -13.24
C LYS A 653 0.49 -30.06 -11.87
N LYS A 654 1.24 -29.21 -11.14
CA LYS A 654 1.60 -29.44 -9.72
C LYS A 654 1.03 -28.37 -8.80
N LEU A 655 1.18 -28.57 -7.49
CA LEU A 655 0.90 -27.55 -6.48
C LEU A 655 2.09 -26.57 -6.42
N VAL A 656 1.81 -25.27 -6.37
CA VAL A 656 2.79 -24.19 -6.52
C VAL A 656 2.46 -23.07 -5.53
N ILE A 657 3.48 -22.52 -4.87
CA ILE A 657 3.34 -21.33 -4.02
C ILE A 657 3.21 -20.10 -4.92
N THR A 658 2.19 -19.29 -4.67
CA THR A 658 1.88 -18.09 -5.44
C THR A 658 1.79 -16.86 -4.56
N ILE A 659 2.11 -15.70 -5.14
CA ILE A 659 1.81 -14.37 -4.57
C ILE A 659 0.58 -13.84 -5.30
N ASN A 660 -0.52 -13.61 -4.59
CA ASN A 660 -1.77 -13.10 -5.17
C ASN A 660 -2.25 -13.92 -6.40
N GLY A 661 -2.08 -15.25 -6.36
CA GLY A 661 -2.43 -16.18 -7.44
C GLY A 661 -1.48 -16.18 -8.66
N ARG A 662 -0.30 -15.54 -8.54
CA ARG A 662 0.72 -15.46 -9.60
C ARG A 662 2.04 -16.13 -9.21
N THR A 663 2.68 -16.73 -10.20
CA THR A 663 4.05 -17.27 -10.18
C THR A 663 4.60 -17.21 -11.62
N PRO A 664 5.71 -16.51 -11.90
CA PRO A 664 6.41 -15.54 -11.05
C PRO A 664 5.45 -14.53 -10.40
N GLY A 665 5.83 -14.04 -9.22
CA GLY A 665 5.06 -13.05 -8.48
C GLY A 665 5.05 -11.67 -9.17
N PRO A 666 4.26 -10.73 -8.64
CA PRO A 666 4.12 -9.39 -9.20
C PRO A 666 5.41 -8.57 -9.01
N THR A 667 5.98 -8.10 -10.12
CA THR A 667 7.17 -7.24 -10.15
C THR A 667 6.99 -6.00 -9.27
N ILE A 668 7.94 -5.75 -8.36
CA ILE A 668 8.03 -4.49 -7.62
C ILE A 668 8.64 -3.45 -8.57
N VAL A 669 7.98 -2.30 -8.74
CA VAL A 669 8.50 -1.16 -9.51
C VAL A 669 8.71 0.03 -8.58
N ALA A 670 9.88 0.66 -8.70
CA ALA A 670 10.30 1.75 -7.83
C ALA A 670 11.23 2.75 -8.56
N GLU A 671 11.42 3.91 -7.94
CA GLU A 671 12.47 4.88 -8.24
C GLU A 671 13.54 4.80 -7.13
N GLN A 672 14.80 5.11 -7.45
CA GLN A 672 15.88 5.13 -6.47
C GLN A 672 15.54 6.05 -5.28
N GLY A 673 15.74 5.55 -4.06
CA GLY A 673 15.40 6.24 -2.82
C GLY A 673 13.99 5.94 -2.29
N ASP A 674 13.12 5.30 -3.07
CA ASP A 674 11.78 4.91 -2.61
C ASP A 674 11.85 3.96 -1.40
N THR A 675 10.90 4.13 -0.48
CA THR A 675 10.67 3.17 0.61
C THR A 675 9.66 2.12 0.15
N ILE A 676 10.10 0.88 0.06
CA ILE A 676 9.24 -0.28 -0.21
C ILE A 676 8.61 -0.75 1.10
N ILE A 677 7.31 -1.00 1.09
CA ILE A 677 6.57 -1.66 2.16
C ILE A 677 5.79 -2.82 1.57
N VAL A 678 6.07 -4.05 2.02
CA VAL A 678 5.34 -5.26 1.62
C VAL A 678 4.64 -5.83 2.85
N GLU A 679 3.31 -5.74 2.84
CA GLU A 679 2.42 -6.37 3.81
C GLU A 679 2.13 -7.80 3.31
N LEU A 680 2.78 -8.78 3.93
CA LEU A 680 2.83 -10.18 3.50
C LEU A 680 2.04 -11.07 4.45
N LYS A 681 0.90 -11.59 3.99
CA LYS A 681 0.08 -12.57 4.71
C LYS A 681 0.46 -13.99 4.30
N ASN A 682 1.03 -14.78 5.22
CA ASN A 682 1.22 -16.21 5.01
C ASN A 682 -0.15 -16.92 5.11
N SER A 683 -0.63 -17.52 4.02
CA SER A 683 -1.84 -18.36 3.99
C SER A 683 -1.54 -19.78 3.48
N LEU A 684 -0.29 -20.22 3.59
CA LEU A 684 0.07 -21.64 3.53
C LEU A 684 -0.46 -22.32 4.80
N TRP A 685 -0.85 -23.59 4.71
CA TRP A 685 -1.63 -24.25 5.78
C TRP A 685 -0.77 -24.74 6.95
N THR A 686 0.41 -25.29 6.65
CA THR A 686 1.29 -25.95 7.62
C THR A 686 2.75 -25.48 7.49
N GLU A 687 2.99 -24.43 6.71
CA GLU A 687 4.32 -24.04 6.28
C GLU A 687 4.65 -22.61 6.68
N ASN A 688 5.76 -22.49 7.42
CA ASN A 688 6.49 -21.26 7.62
C ASN A 688 7.03 -20.73 6.27
N THR A 689 7.38 -19.44 6.23
CA THR A 689 8.04 -18.83 5.07
C THR A 689 8.80 -17.56 5.45
N ALA A 690 9.68 -17.08 4.57
CA ALA A 690 10.36 -15.79 4.66
C ALA A 690 10.74 -15.31 3.25
N ILE A 691 10.73 -14.00 2.99
CA ILE A 691 11.02 -13.43 1.65
C ILE A 691 12.29 -12.59 1.72
N HIS A 692 13.32 -13.01 1.01
CA HIS A 692 14.55 -12.25 0.81
C HIS A 692 14.47 -11.32 -0.41
N TRP A 693 15.17 -10.20 -0.31
CA TRP A 693 15.20 -9.10 -1.28
C TRP A 693 16.56 -9.07 -1.98
N HIS A 694 16.81 -10.11 -2.77
CA HIS A 694 18.08 -10.41 -3.43
C HIS A 694 18.66 -9.21 -4.18
N GLY A 695 19.85 -8.79 -3.75
CA GLY A 695 20.56 -7.62 -4.29
C GLY A 695 20.15 -6.26 -3.71
N ILE A 696 19.29 -6.22 -2.68
CA ILE A 696 18.98 -5.00 -1.91
C ILE A 696 19.80 -5.00 -0.61
N ARG A 697 20.57 -3.93 -0.36
CA ARG A 697 21.54 -3.88 0.75
C ARG A 697 20.96 -3.74 2.15
N GLN A 698 19.66 -3.48 2.32
CA GLN A 698 19.01 -3.40 3.64
C GLN A 698 19.70 -2.44 4.63
N ILE A 699 20.26 -1.34 4.14
CA ILE A 699 21.05 -0.39 4.94
C ILE A 699 20.17 0.19 6.06
N GLY A 700 20.56 -0.08 7.30
CA GLY A 700 19.81 0.31 8.50
C GLY A 700 18.52 -0.49 8.74
N THR A 701 18.22 -1.51 7.93
CA THR A 701 17.08 -2.43 8.06
C THR A 701 17.46 -3.92 7.99
N PRO A 702 18.55 -4.40 8.62
CA PRO A 702 19.01 -5.80 8.49
C PRO A 702 17.96 -6.84 8.91
N TRP A 703 17.07 -6.49 9.85
CA TRP A 703 15.93 -7.33 10.27
C TRP A 703 14.83 -7.51 9.19
N PHE A 704 14.94 -6.85 8.05
CA PHE A 704 14.04 -7.01 6.89
C PHE A 704 14.74 -7.65 5.68
N ASP A 705 15.97 -8.13 5.85
CA ASP A 705 16.68 -8.95 4.86
C ASP A 705 15.93 -10.23 4.50
N GLY A 706 15.14 -10.81 5.41
CA GLY A 706 14.19 -11.87 5.07
C GLY A 706 14.73 -13.29 5.14
N THR A 707 15.82 -13.51 5.85
CA THR A 707 16.54 -14.79 5.91
C THR A 707 16.26 -15.49 7.24
N GLU A 708 15.64 -16.67 7.18
CA GLU A 708 15.35 -17.49 8.35
C GLU A 708 16.64 -17.99 9.03
N GLY A 709 16.62 -18.12 10.36
CA GLY A 709 17.81 -18.46 11.16
C GLY A 709 18.91 -17.40 11.18
N VAL A 710 18.83 -16.33 10.36
CA VAL A 710 19.83 -15.27 10.29
C VAL A 710 19.29 -13.93 10.77
N THR A 711 18.34 -13.35 10.05
CA THR A 711 17.89 -11.96 10.27
C THR A 711 16.51 -11.86 10.92
N GLN A 712 15.65 -12.87 10.75
CA GLN A 712 14.33 -12.93 11.40
C GLN A 712 13.88 -14.36 11.73
N CYS A 713 12.91 -14.48 12.64
CA CYS A 713 12.12 -15.70 12.76
C CYS A 713 11.27 -15.93 11.49
N PRO A 714 10.92 -17.18 11.16
CA PRO A 714 9.97 -17.47 10.09
C PRO A 714 8.60 -16.84 10.32
N ILE A 715 7.92 -16.47 9.24
CA ILE A 715 6.54 -15.99 9.24
C ILE A 715 5.62 -17.22 9.25
N VAL A 716 4.82 -17.38 10.30
CA VAL A 716 4.04 -18.61 10.53
C VAL A 716 2.71 -18.63 9.76
N PRO A 717 2.10 -19.81 9.50
CA PRO A 717 0.75 -19.91 8.93
C PRO A 717 -0.28 -18.98 9.58
N GLY A 718 -0.96 -18.17 8.77
CA GLY A 718 -1.97 -17.20 9.20
C GLY A 718 -1.41 -15.83 9.62
N GLU A 719 -0.10 -15.68 9.84
CA GLU A 719 0.51 -14.41 10.21
C GLU A 719 0.53 -13.39 9.05
N THR A 720 0.54 -12.10 9.40
CA THR A 720 0.83 -11.01 8.45
C THR A 720 2.04 -10.21 8.93
N PHE A 721 3.14 -10.35 8.19
CA PHE A 721 4.40 -9.66 8.45
C PHE A 721 4.52 -8.43 7.53
N VAL A 722 5.24 -7.39 7.96
CA VAL A 722 5.40 -6.15 7.16
C VAL A 722 6.87 -5.83 6.98
N TYR A 723 7.41 -6.13 5.80
CA TYR A 723 8.74 -5.69 5.38
C TYR A 723 8.74 -4.18 5.11
N ARG A 724 9.82 -3.48 5.48
CA ARG A 724 10.05 -2.08 5.12
C ARG A 724 11.53 -1.78 4.92
N PHE A 725 11.92 -1.42 3.71
CA PHE A 725 13.31 -1.08 3.37
C PHE A 725 13.35 0.00 2.28
N VAL A 726 14.53 0.59 2.04
CA VAL A 726 14.76 1.57 0.97
C VAL A 726 15.48 0.87 -0.19
N VAL A 727 15.11 1.20 -1.43
CA VAL A 727 15.91 0.81 -2.61
C VAL A 727 16.96 1.88 -2.89
N ASP A 728 18.21 1.62 -2.50
CA ASP A 728 19.29 2.62 -2.46
C ASP A 728 19.87 3.00 -3.83
N ARG A 729 19.60 2.20 -4.87
CA ARG A 729 20.22 2.28 -6.20
C ARG A 729 19.27 1.85 -7.34
N PRO A 730 19.46 2.34 -8.57
CA PRO A 730 18.72 1.90 -9.76
C PRO A 730 19.29 0.58 -10.30
N GLY A 731 18.45 -0.29 -10.85
CA GLY A 731 18.89 -1.56 -11.42
C GLY A 731 17.83 -2.65 -11.43
N THR A 732 18.31 -3.84 -11.81
CA THR A 732 17.59 -5.12 -11.78
C THR A 732 17.91 -5.82 -10.47
N TYR A 733 16.89 -6.11 -9.66
CA TYR A 733 17.03 -6.95 -8.46
C TYR A 733 15.93 -7.99 -8.42
N LEU A 734 15.97 -8.85 -7.42
CA LEU A 734 15.13 -10.05 -7.33
C LEU A 734 14.50 -10.15 -5.93
N TYR A 735 13.48 -10.99 -5.81
CA TYR A 735 13.00 -11.44 -4.51
C TYR A 735 12.59 -12.91 -4.60
N HIS A 736 12.76 -13.65 -3.50
CA HIS A 736 12.41 -15.07 -3.44
C HIS A 736 12.18 -15.54 -2.00
N ALA A 737 11.62 -16.73 -1.85
CA ALA A 737 11.64 -17.42 -0.56
C ALA A 737 13.08 -17.66 -0.09
N HIS A 738 13.32 -17.43 1.20
CA HIS A 738 14.57 -17.81 1.89
C HIS A 738 14.21 -18.65 3.12
N TYR A 739 13.48 -19.74 2.84
CA TYR A 739 13.03 -20.72 3.81
C TYR A 739 12.95 -22.11 3.17
N GLY A 740 13.68 -23.08 3.73
CA GLY A 740 13.77 -24.44 3.19
C GLY A 740 14.26 -24.48 1.74
N MET A 741 13.40 -24.92 0.83
CA MET A 741 13.60 -24.89 -0.63
C MET A 741 12.39 -24.26 -1.35
N GLN A 742 11.68 -23.32 -0.70
CA GLN A 742 10.39 -22.80 -1.21
C GLN A 742 10.50 -21.98 -2.51
N ARG A 743 11.69 -21.55 -2.93
CA ARG A 743 11.90 -20.75 -4.15
C ARG A 743 11.49 -21.54 -5.40
N GLU A 744 11.99 -22.77 -5.54
CA GLU A 744 11.63 -23.68 -6.63
C GLU A 744 10.18 -24.21 -6.56
N ALA A 745 9.51 -24.04 -5.41
CA ALA A 745 8.09 -24.27 -5.28
C ALA A 745 7.23 -23.13 -5.87
N GLY A 746 7.83 -22.08 -6.46
CA GLY A 746 7.15 -21.01 -7.20
C GLY A 746 7.22 -19.62 -6.58
N LEU A 747 7.82 -19.49 -5.40
CA LEU A 747 7.84 -18.25 -4.62
C LEU A 747 9.04 -17.36 -4.97
N TYR A 748 8.93 -16.64 -6.08
CA TYR A 748 9.96 -15.73 -6.60
C TYR A 748 9.39 -14.62 -7.50
N GLY A 749 10.19 -13.59 -7.78
CA GLY A 749 9.87 -12.53 -8.74
C GLY A 749 10.96 -11.45 -8.84
N SER A 750 10.66 -10.36 -9.55
CA SER A 750 11.63 -9.30 -9.88
C SER A 750 11.34 -7.98 -9.18
N ILE A 751 12.40 -7.18 -9.01
CA ILE A 751 12.34 -5.77 -8.58
C ILE A 751 13.00 -4.94 -9.68
N ARG A 752 12.31 -3.91 -10.19
CA ARG A 752 12.86 -2.93 -11.13
C ARG A 752 12.95 -1.57 -10.46
N VAL A 753 14.16 -1.10 -10.22
CA VAL A 753 14.41 0.24 -9.69
C VAL A 753 14.92 1.13 -10.81
N SER A 754 14.22 2.24 -11.03
CA SER A 754 14.56 3.25 -12.04
C SER A 754 15.35 4.41 -11.42
N LEU A 755 16.10 5.14 -12.24
CA LEU A 755 16.71 6.41 -11.82
C LEU A 755 15.63 7.44 -11.40
N PRO A 756 15.97 8.40 -10.50
CA PRO A 756 15.04 9.46 -10.12
C PRO A 756 14.61 10.33 -11.31
N ALA A 757 13.41 10.91 -11.23
CA ALA A 757 12.90 11.79 -12.26
C ALA A 757 13.86 12.95 -12.58
N GLY A 758 14.23 13.09 -13.87
CA GLY A 758 15.19 14.08 -14.35
C GLY A 758 16.64 13.56 -14.48
N VAL A 759 16.95 12.35 -14.01
CA VAL A 759 18.25 11.70 -14.23
C VAL A 759 18.15 10.66 -15.35
N SER A 760 19.00 10.77 -16.37
CA SER A 760 19.03 9.84 -17.50
C SER A 760 19.98 8.67 -17.28
N GLU A 761 19.59 7.50 -17.76
CA GLU A 761 20.45 6.31 -17.87
C GLU A 761 21.69 6.62 -18.73
N PRO A 762 22.87 6.02 -18.47
CA PRO A 762 24.11 6.35 -19.18
C PRO A 762 24.21 5.71 -20.59
N PHE A 763 23.09 5.25 -21.14
CA PHE A 763 22.94 4.66 -22.47
C PHE A 763 21.49 4.86 -22.96
N ALA A 764 21.28 4.91 -24.28
CA ALA A 764 19.97 5.15 -24.87
C ALA A 764 19.23 3.85 -25.22
N TYR A 765 17.94 3.82 -24.96
CA TYR A 765 16.98 2.81 -25.40
C TYR A 765 15.59 3.45 -25.57
N ASP A 766 14.71 2.79 -26.31
CA ASP A 766 13.33 3.24 -26.54
C ASP A 766 12.34 2.66 -25.52
N ASP A 767 12.61 1.46 -24.99
CA ASP A 767 11.72 0.70 -24.11
C ASP A 767 12.51 -0.29 -23.21
N ASP A 768 11.96 -0.68 -22.04
CA ASP A 768 12.63 -1.43 -20.96
C ASP A 768 11.76 -2.61 -20.50
N ARG A 769 12.22 -3.85 -20.73
CA ARG A 769 11.45 -5.10 -20.56
C ARG A 769 12.21 -6.13 -19.71
N SER A 770 11.49 -7.00 -19.00
CA SER A 770 12.09 -7.97 -18.07
C SER A 770 12.00 -9.41 -18.55
N ILE A 771 13.07 -10.17 -18.28
CA ILE A 771 13.17 -11.62 -18.46
C ILE A 771 13.67 -12.23 -17.15
N ILE A 772 12.89 -13.13 -16.56
CA ILE A 772 13.32 -13.99 -15.46
C ILE A 772 13.40 -15.45 -15.93
N LEU A 773 14.55 -16.06 -15.65
CA LEU A 773 14.89 -17.43 -15.98
C LEU A 773 14.80 -18.29 -14.71
N MET A 774 14.18 -19.45 -14.85
CA MET A 774 13.90 -20.39 -13.76
C MET A 774 13.99 -21.81 -14.34
N ASP A 775 14.40 -22.79 -13.55
CA ASP A 775 14.29 -24.21 -13.87
C ASP A 775 13.21 -24.88 -13.00
N TRP A 776 12.69 -26.01 -13.47
CA TRP A 776 11.43 -26.53 -12.94
C TRP A 776 11.46 -28.04 -12.71
N TYR A 777 11.25 -28.43 -11.46
CA TYR A 777 11.08 -29.80 -11.00
C TYR A 777 9.60 -30.16 -10.85
N HIS A 778 9.26 -31.42 -11.09
CA HIS A 778 7.89 -31.95 -10.90
C HIS A 778 7.66 -32.52 -9.51
N LYS A 779 8.74 -32.95 -8.85
CA LYS A 779 8.75 -33.24 -7.41
C LYS A 779 8.40 -31.98 -6.60
N SER A 780 7.94 -32.20 -5.37
CA SER A 780 7.77 -31.10 -4.41
C SER A 780 9.11 -30.73 -3.76
N ALA A 781 9.26 -29.47 -3.35
CA ALA A 781 10.43 -29.02 -2.60
C ALA A 781 10.67 -29.84 -1.32
N TYR A 782 9.59 -30.36 -0.70
CA TYR A 782 9.67 -31.25 0.46
C TYR A 782 10.17 -32.65 0.13
N GLU A 783 9.77 -33.22 -1.00
CA GLU A 783 10.30 -34.52 -1.46
C GLU A 783 11.79 -34.41 -1.83
N GLN A 784 12.18 -33.29 -2.45
CA GLN A 784 13.57 -32.96 -2.77
C GLN A 784 14.42 -32.77 -1.51
N ALA A 785 13.99 -31.91 -0.59
CA ALA A 785 14.62 -31.69 0.70
C ALA A 785 14.77 -32.99 1.50
N ALA A 786 13.72 -33.82 1.57
CA ALA A 786 13.76 -35.11 2.27
C ALA A 786 14.78 -36.09 1.67
N GLY A 787 14.90 -36.13 0.33
CA GLY A 787 15.91 -36.94 -0.36
C GLY A 787 17.36 -36.48 -0.10
N LEU A 788 17.57 -35.16 -0.03
CA LEU A 788 18.90 -34.60 0.27
C LEU A 788 19.38 -34.90 1.70
N VAL A 789 18.47 -35.16 2.65
CA VAL A 789 18.81 -35.59 4.02
C VAL A 789 18.55 -37.08 4.29
N SER A 790 18.16 -37.89 3.30
CA SER A 790 17.91 -39.32 3.52
C SER A 790 19.20 -40.15 3.59
N ILE A 791 19.12 -41.32 4.24
CA ILE A 791 20.12 -42.38 4.16
C ILE A 791 19.40 -43.64 3.64
N PRO A 792 19.71 -44.15 2.44
CA PRO A 792 20.65 -43.61 1.46
C PRO A 792 20.24 -42.23 0.92
N PHE A 793 21.23 -41.43 0.52
CA PHE A 793 21.06 -40.09 -0.06
C PHE A 793 20.39 -40.17 -1.44
N GLN A 794 19.45 -39.26 -1.71
CA GLN A 794 18.79 -39.12 -3.00
C GLN A 794 19.01 -37.70 -3.55
N TRP A 795 19.71 -37.60 -4.68
CA TRP A 795 19.89 -36.34 -5.38
C TRP A 795 18.57 -35.87 -6.00
N VAL A 796 18.39 -34.54 -6.09
CA VAL A 796 17.23 -33.90 -6.74
C VAL A 796 17.10 -34.27 -8.23
N GLY A 797 18.22 -34.59 -8.88
CA GLY A 797 18.29 -34.81 -10.32
C GLY A 797 18.47 -33.51 -11.08
N GLU A 798 18.39 -33.58 -12.41
CA GLU A 798 18.33 -32.40 -13.26
C GLU A 798 16.86 -31.98 -13.47
N PRO A 799 16.55 -30.69 -13.65
CA PRO A 799 15.19 -30.21 -13.80
C PRO A 799 14.49 -30.75 -15.05
N GLN A 800 13.17 -30.81 -15.03
CA GLN A 800 12.35 -31.35 -16.12
C GLN A 800 12.13 -30.34 -17.25
N SER A 801 12.08 -29.04 -16.92
CA SER A 801 11.87 -27.94 -17.86
C SER A 801 12.68 -26.71 -17.47
N ILE A 802 13.09 -25.89 -18.44
CA ILE A 802 13.53 -24.51 -18.21
C ILE A 802 12.39 -23.55 -18.59
N LEU A 803 12.16 -22.53 -17.77
CA LEU A 803 11.10 -21.54 -17.91
C LEU A 803 11.68 -20.16 -18.29
N ILE A 804 11.02 -19.46 -19.18
CA ILE A 804 11.25 -18.03 -19.48
C ILE A 804 9.98 -17.27 -19.08
N ASN A 805 10.09 -16.29 -18.16
CA ASN A 805 8.96 -15.56 -17.59
C ASN A 805 7.83 -16.47 -17.09
N GLY A 806 8.21 -17.57 -16.41
CA GLY A 806 7.27 -18.56 -15.87
C GLY A 806 6.72 -19.58 -16.87
N LYS A 807 7.24 -19.66 -18.09
CA LYS A 807 6.67 -20.51 -19.15
C LYS A 807 7.72 -21.43 -19.78
N GLY A 808 7.41 -22.72 -19.84
CA GLY A 808 8.23 -23.77 -20.46
C GLY A 808 7.38 -24.85 -21.10
N LYS A 809 7.97 -26.03 -21.37
CA LYS A 809 7.26 -27.21 -21.91
C LYS A 809 7.90 -28.50 -21.45
N PHE A 810 7.07 -29.46 -21.03
CA PHE A 810 7.48 -30.82 -20.75
C PHE A 810 6.80 -31.85 -21.67
N ASN A 811 7.58 -32.82 -22.14
CA ASN A 811 7.14 -34.04 -22.84
C ASN A 811 6.09 -33.84 -23.97
N CYS A 812 6.16 -32.70 -24.65
CA CYS A 812 5.31 -32.38 -25.79
C CYS A 812 6.02 -31.43 -26.75
N SER A 813 5.69 -31.53 -28.04
CA SER A 813 6.17 -30.63 -29.08
C SER A 813 5.07 -29.67 -29.54
N SER A 814 5.44 -28.47 -29.97
CA SER A 814 4.57 -27.61 -30.80
C SER A 814 4.97 -27.60 -32.28
N LEU A 815 6.05 -28.31 -32.63
CA LEU A 815 6.47 -28.55 -34.01
C LEU A 815 5.98 -29.93 -34.43
N ALA A 816 5.02 -29.96 -35.35
CA ALA A 816 4.75 -31.14 -36.18
C ALA A 816 5.85 -31.26 -37.26
N SER A 817 7.10 -31.46 -36.83
CA SER A 817 8.23 -31.68 -37.74
C SER A 817 8.36 -33.18 -38.02
N PRO A 818 8.40 -33.63 -39.29
CA PRO A 818 8.50 -35.06 -39.64
C PRO A 818 9.87 -35.69 -39.30
N SER A 819 10.78 -34.93 -38.68
CA SER A 819 12.14 -35.32 -38.33
C SER A 819 12.35 -35.69 -36.85
N LEU A 820 11.32 -35.61 -36.00
CA LEU A 820 11.41 -35.89 -34.56
C LEU A 820 10.31 -36.86 -34.12
N ASN A 821 10.70 -38.04 -33.62
CA ASN A 821 9.79 -39.07 -33.11
C ASN A 821 9.23 -38.69 -31.72
N VAL A 822 8.43 -37.62 -31.64
CA VAL A 822 7.71 -37.18 -30.43
C VAL A 822 6.22 -37.17 -30.73
N SER A 823 5.49 -38.14 -30.17
CA SER A 823 4.09 -38.43 -30.51
C SER A 823 3.04 -37.51 -29.85
N THR A 824 3.46 -36.61 -28.97
CA THR A 824 2.58 -35.71 -28.20
C THR A 824 2.69 -34.26 -28.66
N VAL A 825 1.64 -33.75 -29.30
CA VAL A 825 1.45 -32.32 -29.53
C VAL A 825 1.02 -31.65 -28.21
N CYS A 826 1.66 -30.55 -27.82
CA CYS A 826 1.28 -29.78 -26.64
C CYS A 826 -0.18 -29.28 -26.76
N ASN A 827 -0.91 -29.20 -25.64
CA ASN A 827 -2.21 -28.53 -25.63
C ASN A 827 -2.00 -27.00 -25.77
N VAL A 828 -1.99 -26.53 -27.02
CA VAL A 828 -1.78 -25.12 -27.44
C VAL A 828 -2.86 -24.15 -26.92
N SER A 829 -3.86 -24.67 -26.20
CA SER A 829 -4.92 -23.90 -25.55
C SER A 829 -4.56 -23.44 -24.13
N ASN A 830 -3.56 -24.05 -23.47
CA ASN A 830 -3.19 -23.69 -22.09
C ASN A 830 -2.33 -22.41 -22.08
N PRO A 831 -2.81 -21.29 -21.49
CA PRO A 831 -2.08 -20.03 -21.47
C PRO A 831 -0.87 -20.03 -20.51
N GLU A 832 -0.80 -20.95 -19.54
CA GLU A 832 0.28 -21.03 -18.56
C GLU A 832 1.59 -21.50 -19.22
N CYS A 833 1.54 -22.55 -20.04
CA CYS A 833 2.70 -23.13 -20.74
C CYS A 833 2.79 -22.81 -22.26
N THR A 834 1.96 -21.89 -22.76
CA THR A 834 2.20 -21.29 -24.09
C THR A 834 3.49 -20.46 -24.02
N PRO A 835 4.49 -20.65 -24.91
CA PRO A 835 5.75 -19.91 -24.85
C PRO A 835 5.59 -18.40 -24.68
N TYR A 836 6.47 -17.80 -23.87
CA TYR A 836 6.49 -16.36 -23.71
C TYR A 836 6.79 -15.66 -25.05
N ALA A 837 6.16 -14.51 -25.30
CA ALA A 837 6.30 -13.75 -26.52
C ALA A 837 6.61 -12.29 -26.19
N LEU A 838 7.90 -11.95 -26.21
CA LEU A 838 8.39 -10.58 -26.04
C LEU A 838 8.11 -9.81 -27.33
N THR A 839 7.14 -8.91 -27.31
CA THR A 839 6.74 -8.16 -28.52
C THR A 839 7.57 -6.89 -28.64
N VAL A 840 8.13 -6.64 -29.83
CA VAL A 840 9.06 -5.53 -30.10
C VAL A 840 8.74 -4.83 -31.42
N ILE A 841 8.93 -3.51 -31.46
CA ILE A 841 8.78 -2.70 -32.67
C ILE A 841 10.07 -2.78 -33.50
N PRO A 842 10.03 -3.05 -34.83
CA PRO A 842 11.23 -3.06 -35.67
C PRO A 842 11.97 -1.72 -35.69
N GLY A 843 13.29 -1.76 -35.78
CA GLY A 843 14.18 -0.60 -35.84
C GLY A 843 14.44 0.10 -34.49
N LYS A 844 13.82 -0.38 -33.40
CA LYS A 844 13.94 0.18 -32.04
C LYS A 844 15.00 -0.54 -31.19
N THR A 845 15.53 0.17 -30.19
CA THR A 845 16.50 -0.36 -29.22
C THR A 845 15.80 -0.66 -27.90
N TYR A 846 15.89 -1.90 -27.42
CA TYR A 846 15.27 -2.33 -26.17
C TYR A 846 16.33 -2.61 -25.10
N ARG A 847 16.10 -2.17 -23.87
CA ARG A 847 16.76 -2.77 -22.70
C ARG A 847 16.00 -4.03 -22.30
N LEU A 848 16.72 -5.14 -22.20
CA LEU A 848 16.23 -6.39 -21.61
C LEU A 848 16.95 -6.63 -20.29
N ARG A 849 16.20 -6.56 -19.19
CA ARG A 849 16.63 -6.90 -17.83
C ARG A 849 16.51 -8.41 -17.64
N ILE A 850 17.60 -9.13 -17.87
CA ILE A 850 17.68 -10.60 -17.79
C ILE A 850 18.15 -10.99 -16.38
N SER A 851 17.47 -11.95 -15.77
CA SER A 851 17.69 -12.35 -14.38
C SER A 851 17.52 -13.86 -14.22
N SER A 852 18.23 -14.48 -13.26
CA SER A 852 18.14 -15.93 -13.03
C SER A 852 17.88 -16.27 -11.55
N LEU A 853 16.88 -17.11 -11.31
CA LEU A 853 16.63 -17.74 -10.00
C LEU A 853 16.51 -19.26 -10.12
N THR A 854 17.34 -19.89 -10.97
CA THR A 854 17.41 -21.35 -11.08
C THR A 854 17.78 -22.03 -9.77
N ALA A 855 17.15 -23.15 -9.45
CA ALA A 855 17.44 -23.99 -8.30
C ALA A 855 18.79 -24.71 -8.45
N LEU A 856 19.15 -25.14 -9.68
CA LEU A 856 20.40 -25.85 -9.97
C LEU A 856 21.11 -25.36 -11.24
N SER A 857 20.37 -24.99 -12.28
CA SER A 857 20.94 -24.80 -13.63
C SER A 857 21.76 -23.52 -13.76
N ALA A 858 23.03 -23.64 -14.20
CA ALA A 858 23.68 -22.52 -14.89
C ALA A 858 23.14 -22.44 -16.32
N LEU A 859 22.88 -21.24 -16.82
CA LEU A 859 22.22 -21.03 -18.11
C LEU A 859 23.08 -20.22 -19.08
N SER A 860 22.84 -20.43 -20.37
CA SER A 860 23.23 -19.52 -21.43
C SER A 860 21.97 -19.08 -22.19
N PHE A 861 21.76 -17.77 -22.31
CA PHE A 861 20.63 -17.15 -23.00
C PHE A 861 21.11 -16.53 -24.32
N GLN A 862 20.36 -16.70 -25.40
CA GLN A 862 20.64 -16.09 -26.69
C GLN A 862 19.36 -15.73 -27.47
N LEU A 863 19.51 -14.78 -28.40
CA LEU A 863 18.48 -14.30 -29.30
C LEU A 863 18.90 -14.55 -30.74
N GLU A 864 18.06 -15.26 -31.51
CA GLU A 864 18.35 -15.62 -32.90
C GLU A 864 18.63 -14.38 -33.76
N GLY A 865 19.84 -14.26 -34.30
CA GLY A 865 20.23 -13.15 -35.17
C GLY A 865 20.44 -11.80 -34.48
N HIS A 866 20.39 -11.73 -33.14
CA HIS A 866 20.54 -10.48 -32.39
C HIS A 866 21.76 -10.53 -31.46
N ASN A 867 22.68 -9.59 -31.66
CA ASN A 867 23.74 -9.32 -30.69
C ASN A 867 23.15 -8.61 -29.46
N MET A 868 23.62 -8.98 -28.26
CA MET A 868 23.23 -8.37 -26.99
C MET A 868 24.41 -7.57 -26.43
N THR A 869 24.21 -6.28 -26.15
CA THR A 869 25.25 -5.42 -25.56
C THR A 869 25.01 -5.30 -24.06
N VAL A 870 25.86 -5.91 -23.23
CA VAL A 870 25.74 -5.84 -21.76
C VAL A 870 26.07 -4.44 -21.28
N VAL A 871 25.21 -3.86 -20.42
CA VAL A 871 25.34 -2.48 -19.90
C VAL A 871 25.11 -2.34 -18.39
N GLU A 872 24.57 -3.37 -17.74
CA GLU A 872 24.35 -3.47 -16.29
C GLU A 872 24.63 -4.91 -15.85
N ALA A 873 25.19 -5.10 -14.66
CA ALA A 873 25.29 -6.38 -13.96
C ALA A 873 25.00 -6.15 -12.47
N ASP A 874 24.12 -6.93 -11.85
CA ASP A 874 23.78 -6.85 -10.41
C ASP A 874 23.38 -5.43 -9.91
N GLY A 875 22.82 -4.61 -10.81
CA GLY A 875 22.47 -3.22 -10.54
C GLY A 875 23.64 -2.22 -10.55
N HIS A 876 24.80 -2.62 -11.08
CA HIS A 876 25.95 -1.76 -11.35
C HIS A 876 26.18 -1.62 -12.86
N TYR A 877 26.59 -0.43 -13.31
CA TYR A 877 26.85 -0.18 -14.73
C TYR A 877 28.20 -0.77 -15.16
N VAL A 878 28.20 -1.51 -16.27
CA VAL A 878 29.40 -2.14 -16.83
C VAL A 878 29.93 -1.36 -18.03
N GLU A 879 31.22 -1.48 -18.30
CA GLU A 879 31.79 -0.99 -19.56
C GLU A 879 31.20 -1.82 -20.72
N PRO A 880 30.54 -1.21 -21.74
CA PRO A 880 29.69 -1.98 -22.64
C PRO A 880 30.43 -2.98 -23.53
N PHE A 881 30.04 -4.25 -23.47
CA PHE A 881 30.59 -5.33 -24.30
C PHE A 881 29.49 -6.17 -24.95
N VAL A 882 29.79 -6.77 -26.11
CA VAL A 882 28.82 -7.50 -26.94
C VAL A 882 28.96 -9.01 -26.76
N VAL A 883 27.84 -9.69 -26.55
CA VAL A 883 27.72 -11.15 -26.51
C VAL A 883 26.63 -11.65 -27.46
N GLN A 884 26.80 -12.86 -28.00
CA GLN A 884 25.74 -13.61 -28.67
C GLN A 884 25.03 -14.54 -27.67
N ASN A 885 25.80 -15.12 -26.76
CA ASN A 885 25.35 -16.00 -25.70
C ASN A 885 25.72 -15.36 -24.36
N LEU A 886 24.70 -14.94 -23.59
CA LEU A 886 24.87 -14.43 -22.23
C LEU A 886 24.85 -15.61 -21.26
N PHE A 887 26.00 -15.94 -20.68
CA PHE A 887 26.07 -16.86 -19.55
C PHE A 887 25.54 -16.16 -18.30
N ILE A 888 24.66 -16.83 -17.56
CA ILE A 888 24.01 -16.29 -16.36
C ILE A 888 23.81 -17.40 -15.32
N TYR A 889 24.21 -17.12 -14.10
CA TYR A 889 24.12 -18.05 -12.97
C TYR A 889 22.98 -17.64 -12.02
N SER A 890 22.51 -18.57 -11.20
CA SER A 890 21.45 -18.29 -10.22
C SER A 890 21.84 -17.15 -9.28
N GLY A 891 20.94 -16.18 -9.07
CA GLY A 891 21.16 -14.94 -8.33
C GLY A 891 21.62 -13.77 -9.21
N GLU A 892 22.32 -14.03 -10.32
CA GLU A 892 22.81 -12.94 -11.17
C GLU A 892 21.70 -12.21 -11.93
N THR A 893 21.94 -10.93 -12.17
CA THR A 893 21.13 -10.09 -13.06
C THR A 893 22.00 -9.30 -14.04
N TYR A 894 21.49 -9.05 -15.24
CA TYR A 894 22.14 -8.25 -16.27
C TYR A 894 21.11 -7.43 -17.04
N SER A 895 21.45 -6.19 -17.41
CA SER A 895 20.74 -5.50 -18.49
C SER A 895 21.55 -5.59 -19.78
N VAL A 896 20.88 -5.99 -20.86
CA VAL A 896 21.44 -5.96 -22.21
C VAL A 896 20.63 -5.03 -23.10
N LEU A 897 21.30 -4.32 -24.01
CA LEU A 897 20.66 -3.60 -25.11
C LEU A 897 20.61 -4.51 -26.34
N ILE A 898 19.44 -4.58 -26.97
CA ILE A 898 19.25 -5.20 -28.29
C ILE A 898 18.72 -4.17 -29.27
N LYS A 899 19.10 -4.29 -30.53
CA LYS A 899 18.53 -3.53 -31.64
C LYS A 899 17.72 -4.45 -32.53
N THR A 900 16.54 -4.01 -32.94
CA THR A 900 15.58 -4.83 -33.69
C THR A 900 15.67 -4.59 -35.20
N ASP A 901 16.87 -4.76 -35.75
CA ASP A 901 17.20 -4.45 -37.15
C ASP A 901 17.14 -5.65 -38.11
N GLN A 902 16.56 -6.77 -37.67
CA GLN A 902 16.35 -7.96 -38.49
C GLN A 902 15.04 -7.88 -39.30
N ASP A 903 14.78 -8.86 -40.18
CA ASP A 903 13.62 -8.88 -41.08
C ASP A 903 12.27 -8.79 -40.31
N PRO A 904 11.50 -7.70 -40.48
CA PRO A 904 10.22 -7.51 -39.80
C PRO A 904 9.10 -8.43 -40.32
N SER A 905 9.32 -9.21 -41.37
CA SER A 905 8.34 -10.16 -41.91
C SER A 905 8.15 -11.43 -41.05
N ARG A 906 8.98 -11.64 -40.01
CA ARG A 906 9.04 -12.87 -39.21
C ARG A 906 9.31 -12.62 -37.72
N ASN A 907 9.08 -13.66 -36.91
CA ASN A 907 9.51 -13.70 -35.49
C ASN A 907 10.88 -14.37 -35.35
N TYR A 908 11.50 -14.24 -34.18
CA TYR A 908 12.82 -14.79 -33.85
C TYR A 908 12.77 -15.62 -32.57
N TRP A 909 13.64 -16.63 -32.45
CA TRP A 909 13.75 -17.42 -31.22
C TRP A 909 14.49 -16.66 -30.12
N ALA A 910 13.96 -16.74 -28.91
CA ALA A 910 14.70 -16.52 -27.67
C ALA A 910 14.90 -17.89 -27.01
N THR A 911 16.16 -18.28 -26.77
CA THR A 911 16.53 -19.64 -26.36
C THR A 911 17.42 -19.57 -25.12
N THR A 912 17.15 -20.46 -24.15
CA THR A 912 18.04 -20.68 -23.00
C THR A 912 18.42 -22.14 -22.86
N THR A 913 19.70 -22.43 -22.63
CA THR A 913 20.27 -23.78 -22.57
C THR A 913 21.07 -23.98 -21.29
N VAL A 914 21.01 -25.18 -20.70
CA VAL A 914 21.82 -25.55 -19.54
C VAL A 914 23.31 -25.64 -19.93
N VAL A 915 24.17 -25.05 -19.11
CA VAL A 915 25.65 -25.11 -19.20
C VAL A 915 26.24 -25.50 -17.85
N SER A 916 27.55 -25.76 -17.79
CA SER A 916 28.29 -26.28 -16.62
C SER A 916 27.83 -27.62 -16.03
N ARG A 917 26.67 -28.14 -16.43
CA ARG A 917 26.17 -29.49 -16.16
C ARG A 917 25.77 -30.13 -17.47
N ARG A 918 25.91 -31.45 -17.59
CA ARG A 918 25.61 -32.19 -18.83
C ARG A 918 24.11 -32.05 -19.16
N PRO A 919 23.72 -31.40 -20.27
CA PRO A 919 22.33 -31.05 -20.51
C PRO A 919 21.49 -32.30 -20.84
N VAL A 920 20.56 -32.62 -19.95
CA VAL A 920 19.46 -33.58 -20.18
C VAL A 920 18.09 -32.88 -20.22
N THR A 921 17.99 -31.69 -19.63
CA THR A 921 16.80 -30.83 -19.70
C THR A 921 16.68 -30.19 -21.09
N PRO A 922 15.49 -30.18 -21.72
CA PRO A 922 15.24 -29.45 -22.96
C PRO A 922 15.49 -27.94 -22.80
N PRO A 923 15.89 -27.23 -23.89
CA PRO A 923 16.09 -25.79 -23.84
C PRO A 923 14.77 -25.04 -23.58
N GLY A 924 14.84 -23.98 -22.79
CA GLY A 924 13.73 -23.04 -22.61
C GLY A 924 13.55 -22.19 -23.87
N LEU A 925 12.31 -22.05 -24.34
CA LEU A 925 12.00 -21.39 -25.62
C LEU A 925 10.91 -20.32 -25.46
N ALA A 926 11.21 -19.14 -25.99
CA ALA A 926 10.31 -18.00 -26.12
C ALA A 926 10.45 -17.38 -27.53
N PHE A 927 9.59 -16.41 -27.84
CA PHE A 927 9.65 -15.66 -29.09
C PHE A 927 10.03 -14.20 -28.83
N LEU A 928 10.92 -13.67 -29.68
CA LEU A 928 11.03 -12.25 -29.94
C LEU A 928 10.10 -11.94 -31.12
N ASN A 929 8.91 -11.40 -30.81
CA ASN A 929 7.83 -11.14 -31.76
C ASN A 929 7.97 -9.74 -32.36
N TYR A 930 8.49 -9.67 -33.59
CA TYR A 930 8.55 -8.41 -34.33
C TYR A 930 7.16 -7.95 -34.71
N TYR A 931 6.82 -6.73 -34.36
CA TYR A 931 5.58 -6.08 -34.71
C TYR A 931 5.50 -5.77 -36.22
N PRO A 932 4.37 -6.01 -36.93
CA PRO A 932 3.06 -6.47 -36.48
C PRO A 932 2.79 -7.97 -36.71
N ASN A 933 3.76 -8.87 -36.50
CA ASN A 933 3.51 -10.31 -36.61
C ASN A 933 2.62 -10.83 -35.49
N HIS A 934 2.03 -12.02 -35.68
CA HIS A 934 1.22 -12.66 -34.64
C HIS A 934 2.14 -13.22 -33.51
N PRO A 935 1.87 -12.97 -32.22
CA PRO A 935 2.71 -13.49 -31.12
C PRO A 935 2.85 -15.02 -31.07
N ARG A 936 1.83 -15.75 -31.56
CA ARG A 936 1.87 -17.23 -31.72
C ARG A 936 2.40 -17.72 -33.09
N ARG A 937 2.89 -16.83 -33.97
CA ARG A 937 3.55 -17.26 -35.21
C ARG A 937 4.95 -17.75 -34.86
N TYR A 938 5.23 -19.01 -35.10
CA TYR A 938 6.57 -19.57 -34.90
C TYR A 938 7.59 -18.87 -35.83
N PRO A 939 8.83 -18.64 -35.37
CA PRO A 939 9.93 -18.36 -36.27
C PRO A 939 10.04 -19.48 -37.34
N PRO A 940 10.37 -19.15 -38.60
CA PRO A 940 10.43 -20.14 -39.69
C PRO A 940 11.68 -21.05 -39.63
N THR A 941 12.59 -20.78 -38.70
CA THR A 941 13.85 -21.48 -38.44
C THR A 941 13.74 -22.45 -37.26
N ILE A 942 14.71 -23.36 -37.13
CA ILE A 942 14.92 -24.09 -35.87
C ILE A 942 15.50 -23.16 -34.79
N PRO A 943 15.25 -23.41 -33.49
CA PRO A 943 15.95 -22.69 -32.42
C PRO A 943 17.47 -22.81 -32.56
N PRO A 944 18.24 -21.72 -32.33
CA PRO A 944 19.70 -21.79 -32.39
C PRO A 944 20.24 -22.76 -31.32
N PRO A 945 21.25 -23.59 -31.64
CA PRO A 945 21.91 -24.46 -30.66
C PRO A 945 22.64 -23.62 -29.62
N GLY A 946 22.60 -24.06 -28.36
CA GLY A 946 23.40 -23.45 -27.29
C GLY A 946 24.90 -23.75 -27.41
N PRO A 947 25.74 -23.06 -26.63
CA PRO A 947 27.17 -23.35 -26.55
C PRO A 947 27.44 -24.72 -25.91
N VAL A 948 28.67 -25.21 -26.08
CA VAL A 948 29.16 -26.44 -25.45
C VAL A 948 29.11 -26.29 -23.92
N TRP A 949 28.47 -27.24 -23.24
CA TRP A 949 28.12 -27.11 -21.82
C TRP A 949 29.33 -27.12 -20.88
N ASP A 950 30.35 -27.89 -21.24
CA ASP A 950 31.60 -28.12 -20.50
C ASP A 950 32.71 -27.12 -20.86
N ASP A 951 32.50 -26.22 -21.83
CA ASP A 951 33.44 -25.14 -22.11
C ASP A 951 33.49 -24.14 -20.93
N VAL A 952 34.58 -24.19 -20.16
CA VAL A 952 34.85 -23.27 -19.05
C VAL A 952 35.43 -21.94 -19.57
N SER A 953 36.19 -21.99 -20.66
CA SER A 953 36.93 -20.84 -21.19
C SER A 953 36.02 -19.73 -21.72
N LEU A 954 34.96 -20.07 -22.44
CA LEU A 954 33.95 -19.07 -22.88
C LEU A 954 33.27 -18.37 -21.69
N ARG A 955 33.03 -19.11 -20.59
CA ARG A 955 32.35 -18.60 -19.39
C ARG A 955 33.29 -17.72 -18.55
N VAL A 956 34.56 -18.11 -18.42
CA VAL A 956 35.60 -17.28 -17.80
C VAL A 956 35.88 -16.03 -18.64
N ASN A 957 35.88 -16.13 -19.98
CA ASN A 957 36.08 -14.97 -20.85
C ASN A 957 34.96 -13.93 -20.70
N GLN A 958 33.70 -14.34 -20.55
CA GLN A 958 32.64 -13.39 -20.19
C GLN A 958 32.89 -12.78 -18.80
N SER A 959 33.26 -13.61 -17.81
CA SER A 959 33.55 -13.15 -16.44
C SER A 959 34.67 -12.09 -16.39
N LEU A 960 35.69 -12.23 -17.25
CA LEU A 960 36.81 -11.28 -17.39
C LEU A 960 36.47 -10.02 -18.23
N ALA A 961 35.43 -10.06 -19.06
CA ALA A 961 34.96 -8.92 -19.83
C ALA A 961 34.13 -7.93 -19.01
N ILE A 962 33.50 -8.39 -17.92
CA ILE A 962 32.67 -7.55 -17.04
C ILE A 962 33.58 -6.64 -16.19
N LYS A 963 33.63 -5.36 -16.56
CA LYS A 963 34.38 -4.30 -15.88
C LYS A 963 33.43 -3.20 -15.40
N ALA A 964 33.76 -2.52 -14.31
CA ALA A 964 33.02 -1.33 -13.88
C ALA A 964 33.14 -0.21 -14.91
N ARG A 965 32.03 0.46 -15.23
CA ARG A 965 32.02 1.51 -16.25
C ARG A 965 32.88 2.71 -15.86
N GLN A 966 33.71 3.18 -16.79
CA GLN A 966 34.61 4.30 -16.55
C GLN A 966 33.84 5.57 -16.16
N GLY A 967 34.35 6.28 -15.14
CA GLY A 967 33.73 7.49 -14.59
C GLY A 967 32.55 7.27 -13.63
N ILE A 968 32.07 6.04 -13.44
CA ILE A 968 30.95 5.70 -12.54
C ILE A 968 31.39 4.81 -11.35
N ILE A 969 32.71 4.60 -11.19
CA ILE A 969 33.29 3.72 -10.16
C ILE A 969 33.27 4.40 -8.78
N THR A 970 32.14 4.29 -8.06
CA THR A 970 31.97 4.84 -6.72
C THR A 970 31.34 3.81 -5.76
N PRO A 971 32.03 3.37 -4.70
CA PRO A 971 33.43 3.66 -4.36
C PRO A 971 34.42 2.91 -5.28
N PRO A 972 35.67 3.40 -5.41
CA PRO A 972 36.76 2.58 -5.93
C PRO A 972 37.14 1.49 -4.92
N PRO A 973 37.72 0.35 -5.36
CA PRO A 973 38.20 -0.69 -4.46
C PRO A 973 39.30 -0.14 -3.53
N PRO A 974 39.24 -0.41 -2.21
CA PRO A 974 40.37 -0.20 -1.32
C PRO A 974 41.59 -0.97 -1.85
N GLN A 975 42.78 -0.39 -1.75
CA GLN A 975 43.99 -0.96 -2.38
C GLN A 975 44.60 -2.08 -1.51
N THR A 976 44.60 -1.90 -0.19
CA THR A 976 44.97 -2.91 0.80
C THR A 976 43.76 -3.76 1.23
N THR A 977 44.02 -4.85 1.94
CA THR A 977 43.02 -5.66 2.65
C THR A 977 43.45 -5.81 4.10
N ASP A 978 42.48 -5.83 5.02
CA ASP A 978 42.73 -5.93 6.46
C ASP A 978 42.68 -7.41 6.92
N ARG A 979 41.91 -8.24 6.22
CA ARG A 979 41.82 -9.70 6.43
C ARG A 979 41.52 -10.44 5.13
N MET A 980 42.24 -11.53 4.88
CA MET A 980 41.97 -12.45 3.77
C MET A 980 41.44 -13.78 4.31
N ILE A 981 40.31 -14.22 3.77
CA ILE A 981 39.64 -15.49 4.11
C ILE A 981 39.58 -16.32 2.82
N VAL A 982 40.13 -17.53 2.83
CA VAL A 982 40.06 -18.46 1.70
C VAL A 982 39.05 -19.55 2.02
N LEU A 983 38.05 -19.69 1.17
CA LEU A 983 36.90 -20.57 1.35
C LEU A 983 36.99 -21.75 0.38
N LEU A 984 37.52 -22.87 0.86
CA LEU A 984 37.56 -24.13 0.13
C LEU A 984 36.18 -24.77 0.08
N ASN A 985 35.66 -24.95 -1.14
CA ASN A 985 34.36 -25.57 -1.41
C ASN A 985 34.52 -27.09 -1.51
N THR A 986 33.92 -27.87 -0.62
CA THR A 986 33.99 -29.35 -0.64
C THR A 986 32.63 -30.01 -0.48
N GLN A 987 32.44 -31.14 -1.17
CA GLN A 987 31.34 -32.07 -0.89
C GLN A 987 31.87 -33.22 -0.02
N ASN A 988 31.17 -33.53 1.07
CA ASN A 988 31.64 -34.43 2.11
C ASN A 988 30.59 -35.49 2.48
N ARG A 989 31.06 -36.59 3.07
CA ARG A 989 30.22 -37.58 3.74
C ARG A 989 30.69 -37.79 5.17
N PHE A 990 29.85 -37.42 6.13
CA PHE A 990 30.05 -37.70 7.55
C PHE A 990 28.72 -38.18 8.16
N ASN A 991 28.80 -39.10 9.13
CA ASN A 991 27.63 -39.76 9.73
C ASN A 991 26.63 -40.36 8.70
N GLY A 992 27.13 -40.80 7.54
CA GLY A 992 26.35 -41.38 6.44
C GLY A 992 25.75 -40.36 5.46
N PHE A 993 25.33 -39.19 5.95
CA PHE A 993 24.76 -38.09 5.14
C PHE A 993 25.76 -37.54 4.12
N VAL A 994 25.26 -37.05 2.98
CA VAL A 994 26.03 -36.21 2.07
C VAL A 994 25.76 -34.74 2.41
N ARG A 995 26.82 -33.94 2.48
CA ARG A 995 26.75 -32.51 2.79
C ARG A 995 27.70 -31.73 1.89
N TRP A 996 27.41 -30.45 1.70
CA TRP A 996 28.40 -29.49 1.21
C TRP A 996 29.04 -28.79 2.40
N SER A 997 30.24 -28.24 2.21
CA SER A 997 31.00 -27.62 3.29
C SER A 997 31.95 -26.56 2.76
N VAL A 998 32.32 -25.66 3.66
CA VAL A 998 33.25 -24.55 3.42
C VAL A 998 34.38 -24.68 4.45
N ASN A 999 35.63 -24.82 3.99
CA ASN A 999 36.78 -25.19 4.85
C ASN A 999 36.49 -26.42 5.75
N ASN A 1000 35.77 -27.40 5.18
CA ASN A 1000 35.28 -28.61 5.85
C ASN A 1000 34.25 -28.39 7.00
N VAL A 1001 33.68 -27.19 7.15
CA VAL A 1001 32.49 -26.94 7.97
C VAL A 1001 31.23 -26.95 7.09
N SER A 1002 30.32 -27.88 7.36
CA SER A 1002 28.96 -27.88 6.83
C SER A 1002 28.10 -26.94 7.66
N PHE A 1003 27.60 -25.87 7.06
CA PHE A 1003 26.76 -24.91 7.76
C PHE A 1003 25.37 -25.48 8.08
N ASN A 1004 24.78 -25.03 9.20
CA ASN A 1004 23.39 -25.28 9.56
C ASN A 1004 22.80 -24.07 10.29
N LEU A 1005 21.54 -23.72 10.00
CA LEU A 1005 20.89 -22.57 10.62
C LEU A 1005 20.52 -22.84 12.10
N PRO A 1006 20.64 -21.85 13.00
CA PRO A 1006 20.12 -21.93 14.37
C PRO A 1006 18.61 -21.65 14.42
N HIS A 1007 17.90 -22.24 15.39
CA HIS A 1007 16.48 -21.94 15.63
C HIS A 1007 16.23 -20.50 16.11
N THR A 1008 17.19 -19.90 16.81
CA THR A 1008 17.16 -18.49 17.21
C THR A 1008 17.99 -17.68 16.22
N PRO A 1009 17.40 -16.75 15.45
CA PRO A 1009 18.11 -16.00 14.42
C PRO A 1009 19.31 -15.23 14.96
N TYR A 1010 20.46 -15.33 14.29
CA TYR A 1010 21.72 -14.70 14.71
C TYR A 1010 21.58 -13.22 15.08
N LEU A 1011 20.88 -12.42 14.28
CA LEU A 1011 20.69 -10.98 14.52
C LEU A 1011 19.96 -10.72 15.86
N ILE A 1012 19.05 -11.61 16.25
CA ILE A 1012 18.34 -11.54 17.54
C ILE A 1012 19.24 -12.09 18.65
N ALA A 1013 19.90 -13.23 18.42
CA ALA A 1013 20.79 -13.86 19.40
C ALA A 1013 21.90 -12.89 19.83
N LEU A 1014 22.59 -12.28 18.88
CA LEU A 1014 23.68 -11.34 19.14
C LEU A 1014 23.16 -10.06 19.82
N LYS A 1015 22.08 -9.46 19.32
CA LYS A 1015 21.53 -8.21 19.90
C LYS A 1015 20.88 -8.40 21.29
N GLN A 1016 20.52 -9.63 21.66
CA GLN A 1016 20.02 -10.01 22.99
C GLN A 1016 21.07 -10.76 23.84
N ASN A 1017 22.33 -10.85 23.38
CA ASN A 1017 23.44 -11.56 24.05
C ASN A 1017 23.16 -13.04 24.41
N LEU A 1018 22.42 -13.75 23.56
CA LEU A 1018 22.05 -15.17 23.72
C LEU A 1018 23.18 -16.09 23.21
N LEU A 1019 24.34 -16.04 23.86
CA LEU A 1019 25.57 -16.76 23.46
C LEU A 1019 25.45 -18.30 23.38
N HIS A 1020 24.34 -18.87 23.85
CA HIS A 1020 24.02 -20.30 23.77
C HIS A 1020 23.21 -20.70 22.52
N ALA A 1021 22.76 -19.73 21.70
CA ALA A 1021 21.92 -19.97 20.53
C ALA A 1021 22.69 -20.61 19.34
N PHE A 1022 24.01 -20.44 19.31
CA PHE A 1022 24.89 -20.92 18.25
C PHE A 1022 26.33 -21.10 18.78
N ASP A 1023 27.15 -21.83 18.04
CA ASP A 1023 28.57 -22.07 18.34
C ASP A 1023 29.35 -20.74 18.31
N GLN A 1024 30.02 -20.41 19.42
CA GLN A 1024 30.81 -19.18 19.53
C GLN A 1024 32.21 -19.31 18.90
N THR A 1025 32.61 -20.52 18.52
CA THR A 1025 33.89 -20.81 17.86
C THR A 1025 33.91 -20.18 16.47
N PRO A 1026 34.89 -19.33 16.13
CA PRO A 1026 35.01 -18.79 14.79
C PRO A 1026 35.37 -19.92 13.80
N PRO A 1027 34.69 -20.02 12.65
CA PRO A 1027 35.09 -20.96 11.60
C PRO A 1027 36.47 -20.61 11.03
N PRO A 1028 37.19 -21.57 10.43
CA PRO A 1028 38.57 -21.35 9.97
C PRO A 1028 38.67 -20.43 8.74
N ASP A 1029 39.64 -19.51 8.75
CA ASP A 1029 39.90 -18.58 7.64
C ASP A 1029 40.56 -19.24 6.40
N GLY A 1030 40.84 -20.54 6.45
CA GLY A 1030 41.51 -21.27 5.38
C GLY A 1030 41.54 -22.78 5.60
N TYR A 1031 42.36 -23.45 4.80
CA TYR A 1031 42.52 -24.91 4.76
C TYR A 1031 44.01 -25.28 4.64
N ASP A 1032 44.35 -26.55 4.42
CA ASP A 1032 45.74 -26.96 4.21
C ASP A 1032 46.27 -26.52 2.82
N PHE A 1033 46.72 -25.27 2.74
CA PHE A 1033 47.33 -24.69 1.56
C PHE A 1033 48.54 -25.48 1.04
N LYS A 1034 49.21 -26.29 1.88
CA LYS A 1034 50.39 -27.05 1.47
C LYS A 1034 50.02 -28.42 0.91
N ASN A 1035 49.24 -29.21 1.63
CA ASN A 1035 49.06 -30.64 1.34
C ASN A 1035 47.70 -30.97 0.68
N TYR A 1036 46.73 -30.05 0.69
CA TYR A 1036 45.43 -30.30 0.06
C TYR A 1036 45.52 -30.28 -1.46
N ASP A 1037 45.24 -31.40 -2.11
CA ASP A 1037 45.06 -31.45 -3.56
C ASP A 1037 43.59 -31.21 -3.92
N ILE A 1038 43.35 -30.25 -4.82
CA ILE A 1038 42.01 -29.88 -5.28
C ILE A 1038 41.52 -30.73 -6.47
N PHE A 1039 42.38 -31.56 -7.08
CA PHE A 1039 42.05 -32.33 -8.27
C PHE A 1039 41.60 -33.77 -7.96
N SER A 1040 41.91 -34.30 -6.77
CA SER A 1040 41.54 -35.66 -6.33
C SER A 1040 40.44 -35.69 -5.27
N VAL A 1041 39.78 -36.85 -5.11
CA VAL A 1041 38.77 -37.07 -4.07
C VAL A 1041 39.44 -37.09 -2.69
N GLN A 1042 39.23 -36.03 -1.89
CA GLN A 1042 39.81 -35.90 -0.57
C GLN A 1042 38.95 -36.51 0.53
N SER A 1043 39.58 -37.21 1.47
CA SER A 1043 38.87 -37.92 2.57
C SER A 1043 38.34 -37.01 3.68
N ASN A 1044 38.77 -35.73 3.73
CA ASN A 1044 38.23 -34.66 4.58
C ASN A 1044 37.86 -35.09 6.02
N LYS A 1045 38.76 -35.83 6.70
CA LYS A 1045 38.51 -36.49 8.00
C LYS A 1045 38.14 -35.55 9.15
N ASN A 1046 38.38 -34.25 9.00
CA ASN A 1046 37.99 -33.20 9.94
C ASN A 1046 36.65 -32.53 9.59
N ALA A 1047 35.89 -33.04 8.62
CA ALA A 1047 34.61 -32.48 8.23
C ALA A 1047 33.56 -32.60 9.34
N THR A 1048 32.86 -31.50 9.61
CA THR A 1048 31.94 -31.35 10.75
C THR A 1048 30.74 -30.47 10.37
N THR A 1049 29.72 -30.41 11.22
CA THR A 1049 28.68 -29.37 11.20
C THR A 1049 28.96 -28.32 12.26
N SER A 1050 28.80 -27.04 11.93
CA SER A 1050 28.71 -25.98 12.92
C SER A 1050 27.84 -24.83 12.41
N ASN A 1051 27.23 -24.12 13.35
CA ASN A 1051 26.52 -22.86 13.15
C ASN A 1051 27.33 -21.67 13.69
N GLY A 1052 28.65 -21.79 13.77
CA GLY A 1052 29.58 -20.68 14.04
C GLY A 1052 29.64 -19.66 12.90
N ILE A 1053 30.08 -18.45 13.22
CA ILE A 1053 30.01 -17.27 12.33
C ILE A 1053 31.35 -16.54 12.22
N TYR A 1054 31.60 -15.95 11.06
CA TYR A 1054 32.78 -15.12 10.82
C TYR A 1054 32.53 -13.70 11.33
N ARG A 1055 33.21 -13.32 12.41
CA ARG A 1055 33.16 -11.97 12.98
C ARG A 1055 34.14 -11.06 12.25
N LEU A 1056 33.65 -9.93 11.75
CA LEU A 1056 34.42 -8.93 11.02
C LEU A 1056 34.47 -7.62 11.81
N ASP A 1057 35.64 -6.99 11.86
CA ASP A 1057 35.75 -5.66 12.46
C ASP A 1057 34.98 -4.65 11.62
N PHE A 1058 34.09 -3.88 12.25
CA PHE A 1058 33.25 -2.94 11.52
C PHE A 1058 34.10 -1.92 10.74
N ASN A 1059 33.71 -1.67 9.48
CA ASN A 1059 34.34 -0.78 8.52
C ASN A 1059 35.69 -1.28 7.94
N SER A 1060 36.11 -2.52 8.26
CA SER A 1060 37.30 -3.18 7.69
C SER A 1060 37.10 -3.65 6.24
N THR A 1061 38.21 -3.84 5.53
CA THR A 1061 38.27 -4.37 4.17
C THR A 1061 38.61 -5.86 4.21
N VAL A 1062 37.78 -6.70 3.57
CA VAL A 1062 37.91 -8.15 3.61
C VAL A 1062 38.05 -8.73 2.21
N ASP A 1063 39.10 -9.53 2.01
CA ASP A 1063 39.30 -10.34 0.80
C ASP A 1063 38.70 -11.72 1.01
N ILE A 1064 37.76 -12.11 0.15
CA ILE A 1064 37.17 -13.45 0.14
C ILE A 1064 37.64 -14.18 -1.11
N ILE A 1065 38.38 -15.28 -0.92
CA ILE A 1065 38.87 -16.11 -2.01
C ILE A 1065 38.08 -17.41 -2.05
N LEU A 1066 37.16 -17.52 -3.00
CA LEU A 1066 36.43 -18.76 -3.26
C LEU A 1066 37.39 -19.73 -3.97
N GLN A 1067 37.74 -20.84 -3.33
CA GLN A 1067 38.52 -21.92 -3.95
C GLN A 1067 37.60 -23.12 -4.23
N ASN A 1068 37.55 -23.55 -5.49
CA ASN A 1068 36.84 -24.76 -5.89
C ASN A 1068 37.74 -26.00 -5.83
N ALA A 1069 37.14 -27.18 -5.73
CA ALA A 1069 37.83 -28.45 -5.66
C ALA A 1069 37.02 -29.59 -6.31
N ASN A 1070 37.60 -30.78 -6.33
CA ASN A 1070 36.93 -32.02 -6.65
C ASN A 1070 35.86 -32.35 -5.60
N THR A 1071 34.73 -32.88 -6.04
CA THR A 1071 33.65 -33.42 -5.19
C THR A 1071 34.01 -34.81 -4.65
N MET A 1072 33.03 -35.57 -4.14
CA MET A 1072 33.23 -36.98 -3.76
C MET A 1072 33.38 -37.93 -4.97
N ASN A 1073 33.11 -37.47 -6.19
CA ASN A 1073 33.23 -38.25 -7.42
C ASN A 1073 34.56 -37.90 -8.13
N GLU A 1074 35.30 -38.88 -8.62
CA GLU A 1074 36.55 -38.66 -9.36
C GLU A 1074 36.35 -37.78 -10.60
N ASN A 1075 37.27 -36.83 -10.83
CA ASN A 1075 37.28 -35.92 -11.98
C ASN A 1075 35.98 -35.08 -12.13
N ASN A 1076 35.30 -34.77 -11.02
CA ASN A 1076 34.09 -33.95 -10.98
C ASN A 1076 34.25 -32.75 -10.05
N SER A 1077 34.24 -31.54 -10.61
CA SER A 1077 34.12 -30.24 -9.94
C SER A 1077 33.00 -29.46 -10.64
N GLU A 1078 32.22 -28.66 -9.91
CA GLU A 1078 31.02 -27.98 -10.43
C GLU A 1078 31.16 -26.45 -10.33
N THR A 1079 30.44 -25.67 -11.14
CA THR A 1079 30.44 -24.20 -11.00
C THR A 1079 29.47 -23.78 -9.90
N HIS A 1080 29.89 -22.93 -8.98
CA HIS A 1080 29.08 -22.51 -7.83
C HIS A 1080 28.89 -20.98 -7.82
N PRO A 1081 27.67 -20.45 -8.11
CA PRO A 1081 27.37 -19.06 -7.86
C PRO A 1081 27.33 -18.81 -6.35
N TRP A 1082 28.10 -17.85 -5.86
CA TRP A 1082 28.10 -17.40 -4.47
C TRP A 1082 27.45 -16.03 -4.37
N HIS A 1083 26.52 -15.87 -3.44
CA HIS A 1083 25.75 -14.65 -3.18
C HIS A 1083 26.03 -14.11 -1.77
N LEU A 1084 26.20 -12.78 -1.65
CA LEU A 1084 26.39 -12.07 -0.37
C LEU A 1084 25.19 -11.17 -0.06
N HIS A 1085 24.59 -11.37 1.11
CA HIS A 1085 23.53 -10.50 1.63
C HIS A 1085 24.08 -9.16 2.12
N GLY A 1086 23.26 -8.11 2.08
CA GLY A 1086 23.56 -6.79 2.64
C GLY A 1086 24.63 -5.95 1.91
N HIS A 1087 25.37 -6.55 0.97
CA HIS A 1087 26.56 -5.94 0.36
C HIS A 1087 26.63 -6.20 -1.14
N ASP A 1088 27.52 -5.45 -1.80
CA ASP A 1088 28.18 -5.91 -3.01
C ASP A 1088 29.68 -6.06 -2.72
N PHE A 1089 30.36 -6.84 -3.55
CA PHE A 1089 31.80 -7.02 -3.53
C PHE A 1089 32.41 -6.64 -4.89
N TRP A 1090 33.59 -6.03 -4.89
CA TRP A 1090 34.41 -5.90 -6.09
C TRP A 1090 34.96 -7.28 -6.48
N VAL A 1091 34.71 -7.70 -7.72
CA VAL A 1091 35.29 -8.93 -8.28
C VAL A 1091 36.71 -8.62 -8.74
N LEU A 1092 37.70 -9.03 -7.96
CA LEU A 1092 39.11 -8.70 -8.18
C LEU A 1092 39.79 -9.60 -9.22
N GLY A 1093 39.30 -10.84 -9.41
CA GLY A 1093 39.82 -11.71 -10.45
C GLY A 1093 39.39 -13.17 -10.35
N TYR A 1094 39.79 -13.92 -11.38
CA TYR A 1094 39.54 -15.35 -11.54
C TYR A 1094 40.85 -16.05 -11.93
N GLY A 1095 41.01 -17.31 -11.54
CA GLY A 1095 42.14 -18.12 -12.02
C GLY A 1095 41.84 -19.63 -12.02
N PRO A 1096 42.52 -20.41 -12.88
CA PRO A 1096 42.46 -21.87 -12.83
C PRO A 1096 43.36 -22.42 -11.72
N GLY A 1097 43.02 -23.60 -11.22
CA GLY A 1097 43.82 -24.34 -10.24
C GLY A 1097 43.66 -23.84 -8.81
N LYS A 1098 44.74 -24.02 -8.03
CA LYS A 1098 44.82 -23.66 -6.61
C LYS A 1098 45.37 -22.25 -6.46
N PHE A 1099 44.70 -21.42 -5.67
CA PHE A 1099 45.08 -20.04 -5.40
C PHE A 1099 46.44 -19.95 -4.69
N ASP A 1100 47.35 -19.15 -5.26
CA ASP A 1100 48.64 -18.81 -4.66
C ASP A 1100 48.54 -17.48 -3.89
N ILE A 1101 48.40 -17.59 -2.56
CA ILE A 1101 48.29 -16.46 -1.63
C ILE A 1101 49.46 -15.45 -1.72
N TYR A 1102 50.61 -15.81 -2.30
CA TYR A 1102 51.75 -14.92 -2.47
C TYR A 1102 51.85 -14.31 -3.88
N ASN A 1103 51.17 -14.87 -4.89
CA ASN A 1103 51.35 -14.47 -6.29
C ASN A 1103 50.07 -14.10 -7.04
N ASP A 1104 48.92 -14.67 -6.70
CA ASP A 1104 47.63 -14.30 -7.31
C ASP A 1104 47.10 -12.93 -6.87
N PRO A 1105 47.28 -12.46 -5.62
CA PRO A 1105 46.94 -11.08 -5.24
C PRO A 1105 47.64 -9.98 -6.06
N LYS A 1106 48.80 -10.28 -6.65
CA LYS A 1106 49.54 -9.37 -7.55
C LYS A 1106 48.86 -9.20 -8.92
N LYS A 1107 47.86 -10.04 -9.23
CA LYS A 1107 47.09 -10.06 -10.49
C LYS A 1107 45.70 -9.43 -10.32
N PHE A 1108 45.33 -9.00 -9.11
CA PHE A 1108 44.01 -8.44 -8.82
C PHE A 1108 43.76 -7.15 -9.61
N ASN A 1109 42.58 -7.06 -10.22
CA ASN A 1109 42.10 -5.84 -10.82
C ASN A 1109 41.68 -4.87 -9.71
N LEU A 1110 42.54 -3.90 -9.42
CA LEU A 1110 42.27 -2.79 -8.48
C LEU A 1110 41.98 -1.47 -9.21
N VAL A 1111 41.72 -1.53 -10.53
CA VAL A 1111 41.53 -0.36 -11.42
C VAL A 1111 40.07 -0.22 -11.87
N ASP A 1112 39.51 -1.26 -12.49
CA ASP A 1112 38.11 -1.28 -12.97
C ASP A 1112 37.30 -2.55 -12.59
N PRO A 1113 37.46 -3.16 -11.39
CA PRO A 1113 36.68 -4.33 -11.00
C PRO A 1113 35.20 -3.98 -10.84
N ILE A 1114 34.32 -4.80 -11.42
CA ILE A 1114 32.87 -4.68 -11.25
C ILE A 1114 32.47 -4.98 -9.80
N MET A 1115 31.50 -4.23 -9.26
CA MET A 1115 30.77 -4.61 -8.06
C MET A 1115 29.62 -5.56 -8.41
N LYS A 1116 29.52 -6.68 -7.70
CA LYS A 1116 28.46 -7.69 -7.86
C LYS A 1116 27.92 -8.11 -6.48
N ASN A 1117 26.71 -8.65 -6.46
CA ASN A 1117 26.18 -9.35 -5.29
C ASN A 1117 26.21 -10.88 -5.46
N THR A 1118 26.31 -11.37 -6.70
CA THR A 1118 26.41 -12.81 -7.03
C THR A 1118 27.52 -13.08 -8.06
N VAL A 1119 28.30 -14.14 -7.85
CA VAL A 1119 29.47 -14.48 -8.70
C VAL A 1119 29.77 -15.98 -8.78
N PRO A 1120 30.04 -16.56 -9.96
CA PRO A 1120 30.47 -17.95 -10.08
C PRO A 1120 31.93 -18.14 -9.65
N VAL A 1121 32.20 -19.15 -8.82
CA VAL A 1121 33.52 -19.82 -8.82
C VAL A 1121 33.45 -21.02 -9.77
N HIS A 1122 34.32 -21.01 -10.79
CA HIS A 1122 34.33 -22.00 -11.88
C HIS A 1122 35.00 -23.31 -11.46
N THR A 1123 34.72 -24.38 -12.20
CA THR A 1123 35.24 -25.75 -12.00
C THR A 1123 36.77 -25.78 -11.89
N TYR A 1124 37.31 -26.39 -10.82
CA TYR A 1124 38.76 -26.44 -10.53
C TYR A 1124 39.49 -25.07 -10.58
N GLY A 1125 38.81 -23.98 -10.27
CA GLY A 1125 39.39 -22.64 -10.23
C GLY A 1125 39.17 -21.92 -8.90
N TRP A 1126 39.59 -20.66 -8.87
CA TRP A 1126 39.35 -19.74 -7.77
C TRP A 1126 38.74 -18.42 -8.26
N THR A 1127 38.15 -17.67 -7.35
CA THR A 1127 37.58 -16.34 -7.60
C THR A 1127 37.82 -15.44 -6.39
N ALA A 1128 38.43 -14.28 -6.62
CA ALA A 1128 38.83 -13.34 -5.59
C ALA A 1128 37.87 -12.15 -5.55
N LEU A 1129 37.32 -11.90 -4.37
CA LEU A 1129 36.36 -10.83 -4.07
C LEU A 1129 36.94 -9.92 -2.99
N ARG A 1130 36.57 -8.64 -3.01
CA ARG A 1130 36.83 -7.70 -1.91
C ARG A 1130 35.56 -6.95 -1.57
N PHE A 1131 35.24 -6.82 -0.29
CA PHE A 1131 34.18 -5.94 0.19
C PHE A 1131 34.63 -5.18 1.44
N ARG A 1132 33.75 -4.34 1.94
CA ARG A 1132 33.94 -3.63 3.21
C ARG A 1132 32.78 -3.97 4.13
N ALA A 1133 33.10 -4.32 5.37
CA ALA A 1133 32.12 -4.65 6.41
C ALA A 1133 31.51 -3.37 7.02
N ASP A 1134 30.86 -2.53 6.19
CA ASP A 1134 30.35 -1.20 6.58
C ASP A 1134 28.83 -1.11 6.76
N ASN A 1135 28.10 -2.24 6.77
CA ASN A 1135 26.65 -2.31 6.92
C ASN A 1135 26.22 -3.09 8.18
N PRO A 1136 25.96 -2.42 9.32
CA PRO A 1136 25.69 -3.07 10.60
C PRO A 1136 24.59 -4.13 10.55
N GLY A 1137 24.94 -5.39 10.83
CA GLY A 1137 24.01 -6.50 10.69
C GLY A 1137 24.63 -7.88 10.78
N VAL A 1138 23.87 -8.85 10.30
CA VAL A 1138 24.29 -10.25 10.16
C VAL A 1138 23.87 -10.70 8.77
N TRP A 1139 24.82 -11.22 7.99
CA TRP A 1139 24.64 -11.41 6.56
C TRP A 1139 25.02 -12.83 6.15
N ALA A 1140 24.15 -13.51 5.41
CA ALA A 1140 24.48 -14.80 4.83
C ALA A 1140 25.38 -14.63 3.61
N PHE A 1141 26.36 -15.54 3.47
CA PHE A 1141 27.15 -15.70 2.27
C PHE A 1141 27.06 -17.17 1.87
N HIS A 1142 26.47 -17.49 0.72
CA HIS A 1142 26.15 -18.88 0.38
C HIS A 1142 26.15 -19.16 -1.11
N CYS A 1143 26.23 -20.45 -1.46
CA CYS A 1143 26.00 -20.90 -2.83
C CYS A 1143 24.52 -20.73 -3.20
N HIS A 1144 24.23 -20.15 -4.36
CA HIS A 1144 22.86 -19.84 -4.81
C HIS A 1144 22.17 -21.03 -5.54
N ILE A 1145 22.82 -22.20 -5.56
CA ILE A 1145 22.19 -23.48 -5.89
C ILE A 1145 21.43 -23.96 -4.64
N GLU A 1146 20.11 -24.09 -4.74
CA GLU A 1146 19.20 -24.30 -3.59
C GLU A 1146 19.57 -25.56 -2.80
N SER A 1147 19.78 -26.67 -3.51
CA SER A 1147 20.16 -27.95 -2.92
C SER A 1147 21.54 -27.89 -2.24
N HIS A 1148 22.46 -27.04 -2.71
CA HIS A 1148 23.79 -26.93 -2.13
C HIS A 1148 23.75 -26.14 -0.83
N PHE A 1149 23.04 -25.00 -0.80
CA PHE A 1149 22.81 -24.24 0.43
C PHE A 1149 22.09 -25.09 1.49
N PHE A 1150 21.02 -25.79 1.10
CA PHE A 1150 20.28 -26.72 1.97
C PHE A 1150 21.17 -27.87 2.51
N MET A 1151 22.14 -28.32 1.72
CA MET A 1151 23.16 -29.31 2.13
C MET A 1151 24.32 -28.71 2.96
N GLY A 1152 24.34 -27.41 3.24
CA GLY A 1152 25.34 -26.75 4.11
C GLY A 1152 26.39 -25.88 3.39
N MET A 1153 26.18 -25.54 2.11
CA MET A 1153 27.11 -24.71 1.31
C MET A 1153 26.93 -23.20 1.56
N GLY A 1154 27.32 -22.74 2.74
CA GLY A 1154 27.30 -21.32 3.09
C GLY A 1154 27.99 -21.02 4.41
N LEU A 1155 27.90 -19.77 4.84
CA LEU A 1155 28.38 -19.24 6.10
C LEU A 1155 27.63 -17.94 6.43
N VAL A 1156 27.91 -17.37 7.59
CA VAL A 1156 27.36 -16.08 8.02
C VAL A 1156 28.48 -15.15 8.51
N PHE A 1157 28.39 -13.88 8.11
CA PHE A 1157 29.22 -12.78 8.60
C PHE A 1157 28.48 -11.96 9.67
N GLU A 1158 29.20 -11.56 10.72
CA GLU A 1158 28.75 -10.63 11.76
C GLU A 1158 29.59 -9.35 11.70
N GLU A 1159 28.93 -8.18 11.67
CA GLU A 1159 29.60 -6.87 11.69
C GLU A 1159 28.77 -5.79 12.39
N GLY A 1160 29.42 -4.98 13.23
CA GLY A 1160 28.84 -3.76 13.80
C GLY A 1160 27.54 -3.94 14.60
N ILE A 1161 27.31 -5.09 15.25
CA ILE A 1161 26.06 -5.39 15.97
C ILE A 1161 25.68 -4.32 17.00
N GLU A 1162 26.66 -3.66 17.62
CA GLU A 1162 26.44 -2.55 18.54
C GLU A 1162 25.73 -1.35 17.85
N LYS A 1163 25.99 -1.11 16.56
CA LYS A 1163 25.37 -0.05 15.72
C LYS A 1163 24.00 -0.42 15.17
N VAL A 1164 23.63 -1.71 15.15
CA VAL A 1164 22.28 -2.15 14.72
C VAL A 1164 21.22 -1.44 15.58
N GLY A 1165 20.14 -0.98 14.94
CA GLY A 1165 19.03 -0.30 15.61
C GLY A 1165 18.23 -1.19 16.58
N LYS A 1166 17.17 -0.64 17.16
CA LYS A 1166 16.22 -1.42 17.97
C LYS A 1166 15.44 -2.37 17.07
N LEU A 1167 15.65 -3.67 17.25
CA LEU A 1167 14.93 -4.72 16.52
C LEU A 1167 13.40 -4.60 16.70
N PRO A 1168 12.59 -4.75 15.64
CA PRO A 1168 11.14 -4.73 15.75
C PRO A 1168 10.62 -6.02 16.39
N SER A 1169 9.52 -5.95 17.13
CA SER A 1169 8.93 -7.13 17.79
C SER A 1169 8.40 -8.19 16.81
N SER A 1170 8.12 -7.81 15.55
CA SER A 1170 7.61 -8.73 14.52
C SER A 1170 8.61 -9.80 14.09
N ILE A 1171 9.92 -9.58 14.25
CA ILE A 1171 10.91 -10.62 13.90
C ILE A 1171 11.17 -11.63 15.02
N MET A 1172 10.56 -11.45 16.20
CA MET A 1172 10.92 -12.19 17.43
C MET A 1172 10.03 -13.41 17.72
N GLY A 1173 9.11 -13.79 16.83
CA GLY A 1173 8.02 -14.75 17.09
C GLY A 1173 8.45 -16.17 17.53
N CYS A 1174 9.70 -16.56 17.27
CA CYS A 1174 10.28 -17.86 17.61
C CYS A 1174 11.12 -17.86 18.91
N VAL A 1175 11.40 -16.71 19.51
CA VAL A 1175 12.28 -16.61 20.69
C VAL A 1175 11.46 -16.59 21.97
N HIS A 1176 11.71 -17.55 22.87
CA HIS A 1176 11.13 -17.52 24.21
C HIS A 1176 11.59 -16.26 24.96
N ARG A 1177 10.63 -15.52 25.53
CA ARG A 1177 10.94 -14.45 26.48
C ARG A 1177 11.32 -15.09 27.83
N PRO A 1178 12.45 -14.70 28.44
CA PRO A 1178 12.71 -14.99 29.85
C PRO A 1178 11.78 -14.19 30.78
#